data_AF-A0A662W2K3-F1
#
_entry.id   AF-A0A662W2K3-F1
#
_cell.length_a   1.000
_cell.length_b   1.000
_cell.length_c   1.000
_cell.angle_alpha   90.00
_cell.angle_beta   90.00
_cell.angle_gamma   90.00
#
_symmetry.space_group_name_H-M   'P 1'
#
loop_
_entity.id
_entity.type
_entity.pdbx_description
1 polymer ?
#
loop_
_entity_poly.entity_id
_entity_poly.type
_entity_poly.pdbx_seq_one_letter_code
_entity_poly.pdbx_strand_id
1 'polypeptide(L)'
;MNNSEIQKVTATLLNLGDLIRRYKLLKGMDARNPAEETSEFLKRYGLELPNEAEKAWEITAVEAGIPFDFKDPMLSLLSTVDIGKGESSEKYFDVGELEIKPTGYLALRPKQKSEAKVDYSFWDRMKEDIDKVLKSELDPNKKLFTLANLLKKYAFFVPDERMPDVSLCEHLRLSAIFTYCMLKDRTKFLLIRGDVSGIQEFISKITYTKALRFLKGRSFYLELLNMAAALRIVKELGIPLIQILSCAAGNFLVVAPSNAANKMHEVAKKINRELLEKGIYIAIAWKEFEFDRAKQFSKLIDEIEEEIRIKKARKYSELSYEEVFGLKMGDECEICGRDAKLEKIELREEGKEFEACPLCNEIYKLSKELVNLEGKWINVYIDNVPNHAVPILGIGFSISNLEKADYAFKINSTDFLSEIENTGLGFRFFNTQAADTRIDEIAKYSEGADCIGILKLDGDNMGEIFSHGINNWWRKRGVNKDLMCPARYATLSSLIELFYGYIVEIICLKGKFFTKKKAFEESGIYVIYSGGDDLFAVGPWNQIIDLAIKIREEYEEFTQNPNFTISAGIYVCEKKFPIYKSFQITVDALEDAKERFRDTGKDAISLFNEKIRFKDALKARELKEKFAYSINRASRSLLFAVANALNGSGKYRRRWAAKYVVARYQERYGELEWLDRAIDEFFRSKNFHSVFFVSLRWAELETRREVR
;
A
#
# COMPACT_ATOMS: atom_id res chain seq x y z
N MET A 1 -11.21 -30.70 -1.01
CA MET A 1 -10.64 -30.49 -2.37
C MET A 1 -9.96 -31.77 -2.83
N ASN A 2 -9.81 -31.98 -4.14
CA ASN A 2 -9.13 -33.17 -4.67
C ASN A 2 -7.61 -33.01 -4.56
N ASN A 3 -6.97 -33.80 -3.69
CA ASN A 3 -5.52 -33.72 -3.44
C ASN A 3 -4.69 -33.91 -4.73
N SER A 4 -5.16 -34.71 -5.69
CA SER A 4 -4.47 -34.93 -6.96
C SER A 4 -4.41 -33.65 -7.82
N GLU A 5 -5.47 -32.82 -7.80
CA GLU A 5 -5.47 -31.55 -8.51
C GLU A 5 -4.48 -30.56 -7.88
N ILE A 6 -4.43 -30.51 -6.54
CA ILE A 6 -3.50 -29.65 -5.82
C ILE A 6 -2.05 -30.05 -6.07
N GLN A 7 -1.75 -31.35 -6.19
CA GLN A 7 -0.43 -31.84 -6.58
C GLN A 7 -0.03 -31.37 -7.98
N LYS A 8 -0.94 -31.44 -8.97
CA LYS A 8 -0.70 -30.91 -10.32
C LYS A 8 -0.44 -29.40 -10.31
N VAL A 9 -1.21 -28.65 -9.54
CA VAL A 9 -1.01 -27.19 -9.36
C VAL A 9 0.34 -26.89 -8.68
N THR A 10 0.72 -27.70 -7.70
CA THR A 10 2.03 -27.61 -7.04
C THR A 10 3.17 -27.89 -8.02
N ALA A 11 3.00 -28.86 -8.92
CA ALA A 11 3.96 -29.14 -9.98
C ALA A 11 4.13 -27.95 -10.92
N THR A 12 3.04 -27.29 -11.33
CA THR A 12 3.11 -26.06 -12.15
C THR A 12 3.84 -24.93 -11.42
N LEU A 13 3.52 -24.71 -10.13
CA LEU A 13 4.17 -23.68 -9.31
C LEU A 13 5.69 -23.91 -9.21
N LEU A 14 6.11 -25.17 -9.11
CA LEU A 14 7.50 -25.60 -9.03
C LEU A 14 8.12 -25.94 -10.38
N ASN A 15 7.61 -25.37 -11.48
CA ASN A 15 8.29 -25.46 -12.76
C ASN A 15 9.55 -24.55 -12.78
N LEU A 16 10.61 -24.99 -12.11
CA LEU A 16 11.83 -24.22 -11.88
C LEU A 16 12.80 -24.20 -13.07
N GLY A 17 12.37 -24.64 -14.26
CA GLY A 17 13.25 -24.79 -15.43
C GLY A 17 14.03 -23.52 -15.77
N ASP A 18 13.37 -22.35 -15.78
CA ASP A 18 14.04 -21.08 -16.03
C ASP A 18 15.11 -20.78 -14.97
N LEU A 19 14.77 -20.96 -13.69
CA LEU A 19 15.67 -20.73 -12.57
C LEU A 19 16.89 -21.68 -12.59
N ILE A 20 16.68 -22.97 -12.89
CA ILE A 20 17.74 -23.98 -13.07
C ILE A 20 18.69 -23.55 -14.18
N ARG A 21 18.14 -23.16 -15.33
CA ARG A 21 18.91 -22.75 -16.51
C ARG A 21 19.79 -21.55 -16.19
N ARG A 22 19.22 -20.51 -15.57
CA ARG A 22 19.93 -19.28 -15.16
C ARG A 22 21.07 -19.58 -14.20
N TYR A 23 20.79 -20.35 -13.15
CA TYR A 23 21.81 -20.75 -12.17
C TYR A 23 22.98 -21.48 -12.84
N LYS A 24 22.69 -22.46 -13.70
CA LYS A 24 23.70 -23.26 -14.38
C LYS A 24 24.55 -22.43 -15.33
N LEU A 25 23.92 -21.58 -16.16
CA LEU A 25 24.63 -20.69 -17.07
C LEU A 25 25.59 -19.74 -16.34
N LEU A 26 25.19 -19.22 -15.17
CA LEU A 26 26.04 -18.36 -14.34
C LEU A 26 27.20 -19.12 -13.70
N LYS A 27 27.02 -20.39 -13.36
CA LYS A 27 28.08 -21.27 -12.82
C LYS A 27 28.97 -21.90 -13.90
N GLY A 28 28.72 -21.63 -15.18
CA GLY A 28 29.43 -22.27 -16.30
C GLY A 28 29.14 -23.77 -16.43
N MET A 29 27.98 -24.22 -15.94
CA MET A 29 27.52 -25.60 -15.99
C MET A 29 26.68 -25.86 -17.25
N ASP A 30 26.52 -27.13 -17.64
CA ASP A 30 25.65 -27.52 -18.76
C ASP A 30 24.17 -27.25 -18.43
N ALA A 31 23.54 -26.42 -19.27
CA ALA A 31 22.16 -25.96 -19.15
C ALA A 31 21.28 -26.35 -20.37
N ARG A 32 21.62 -27.45 -21.07
CA ARG A 32 20.88 -27.89 -22.26
C ARG A 32 19.48 -28.44 -21.96
N ASN A 33 19.27 -29.12 -20.83
CA ASN A 33 18.01 -29.81 -20.51
C ASN A 33 17.36 -29.40 -19.17
N PRO A 34 17.10 -28.11 -18.89
CA PRO A 34 16.54 -27.67 -17.61
C PRO A 34 15.11 -28.19 -17.34
N ALA A 35 14.33 -28.45 -18.39
CA ALA A 35 12.99 -29.03 -18.28
C ALA A 35 13.03 -30.50 -17.79
N GLU A 36 14.04 -31.26 -18.23
CA GLU A 36 14.26 -32.64 -17.81
C GLU A 36 14.63 -32.68 -16.32
N GLU A 37 15.55 -31.81 -15.88
CA GLU A 37 15.93 -31.69 -14.47
C GLU A 37 14.77 -31.28 -13.57
N THR A 38 13.93 -30.34 -14.04
CA THR A 38 12.70 -29.97 -13.34
C THR A 38 11.77 -31.17 -13.21
N SER A 39 11.59 -31.92 -14.30
CA SER A 39 10.74 -33.12 -14.31
C SER A 39 11.28 -34.21 -13.39
N GLU A 40 12.59 -34.44 -13.37
CA GLU A 40 13.24 -35.36 -12.45
C GLU A 40 13.08 -34.93 -10.99
N PHE A 41 13.27 -33.64 -10.71
CA PHE A 41 13.05 -33.07 -9.38
C PHE A 41 11.62 -33.30 -8.90
N LEU A 42 10.62 -32.97 -9.72
CA LEU A 42 9.20 -33.15 -9.40
C LEU A 42 8.84 -34.63 -9.18
N LYS A 43 9.35 -35.53 -10.04
CA LYS A 43 9.12 -36.99 -9.92
C LYS A 43 9.59 -37.57 -8.60
N ARG A 44 10.68 -37.05 -8.00
CA ARG A 44 11.17 -37.48 -6.67
C ARG A 44 10.12 -37.28 -5.56
N TYR A 45 9.16 -36.38 -5.78
CA TYR A 45 8.08 -36.06 -4.84
C TYR A 45 6.71 -36.56 -5.30
N GLY A 46 6.66 -37.40 -6.36
CA GLY A 46 5.40 -37.85 -6.94
C GLY A 46 4.59 -36.73 -7.59
N LEU A 47 5.24 -35.64 -8.00
CA LEU A 47 4.62 -34.53 -8.72
C LEU A 47 4.87 -34.69 -10.23
N GLU A 48 3.86 -34.39 -11.02
CA GLU A 48 3.92 -34.43 -12.49
C GLU A 48 3.26 -33.18 -13.07
N LEU A 49 3.92 -32.56 -14.04
CA LEU A 49 3.39 -31.39 -14.73
C LEU A 49 2.16 -31.78 -15.56
N PRO A 50 1.01 -31.13 -15.34
CA PRO A 50 -0.17 -31.38 -16.16
C PRO A 50 -0.02 -30.74 -17.54
N ASN A 51 -0.68 -31.29 -18.57
CA ASN A 51 -0.74 -30.69 -19.91
C ASN A 51 -1.32 -29.26 -19.89
N GLU A 52 -2.19 -28.97 -18.92
CA GLU A 52 -2.77 -27.64 -18.70
C GLU A 52 -1.73 -26.58 -18.28
N ALA A 53 -0.56 -26.98 -17.75
CA ALA A 53 0.47 -26.06 -17.31
C ALA A 53 1.02 -25.21 -18.46
N GLU A 54 1.32 -25.84 -19.60
CA GLU A 54 1.87 -25.17 -20.77
C GLU A 54 0.91 -24.09 -21.32
N LYS A 55 -0.39 -24.41 -21.39
CA LYS A 55 -1.42 -23.45 -21.79
C LYS A 55 -1.59 -22.32 -20.80
N ALA A 56 -1.47 -22.59 -19.50
CA ALA A 56 -1.51 -21.55 -18.48
C ALA A 56 -0.35 -20.55 -18.65
N TRP A 57 0.82 -21.00 -19.09
CA TRP A 57 1.98 -20.12 -19.35
C TRP A 57 1.73 -19.13 -20.49
N GLU A 58 0.99 -19.52 -21.52
CA GLU A 58 0.63 -18.63 -22.64
C GLU A 58 -0.28 -17.47 -22.24
N ILE A 59 -1.03 -17.62 -21.13
CA ILE A 59 -1.87 -16.55 -20.59
C ILE A 59 -1.03 -15.59 -19.75
N THR A 60 -0.16 -16.15 -18.91
CA THR A 60 0.56 -15.37 -17.91
C THR A 60 1.74 -14.62 -18.48
N ALA A 61 2.30 -15.08 -19.61
CA ALA A 61 3.37 -14.38 -20.30
C ALA A 61 3.03 -14.06 -21.77
N VAL A 62 3.19 -12.80 -22.15
CA VAL A 62 3.06 -12.32 -23.53
C VAL A 62 4.44 -11.95 -24.04
N GLU A 63 4.99 -12.75 -24.95
CA GLU A 63 6.27 -12.46 -25.59
C GLU A 63 6.22 -11.08 -26.26
N ALA A 64 7.17 -10.24 -25.86
CA ALA A 64 7.37 -8.89 -26.38
C ALA A 64 8.51 -8.81 -27.41
N GLY A 65 9.23 -9.92 -27.66
CA GLY A 65 10.37 -9.96 -28.58
C GLY A 65 11.57 -9.13 -28.11
N ILE A 66 11.69 -8.92 -26.79
CA ILE A 66 12.77 -8.14 -26.19
C ILE A 66 14.01 -9.02 -26.14
N PRO A 67 15.16 -8.60 -26.74
CA PRO A 67 16.41 -9.32 -26.58
C PRO A 67 16.80 -9.40 -25.11
N PHE A 68 16.98 -10.62 -24.60
CA PHE A 68 17.28 -10.87 -23.19
C PHE A 68 18.37 -11.92 -23.06
N ASP A 69 19.40 -11.63 -22.24
CA ASP A 69 20.41 -12.60 -21.84
C ASP A 69 20.04 -13.17 -20.46
N PHE A 70 20.25 -14.47 -20.21
CA PHE A 70 20.04 -15.08 -18.89
C PHE A 70 20.87 -14.44 -17.77
N LYS A 71 21.94 -13.74 -18.13
CA LYS A 71 22.78 -12.94 -17.22
C LYS A 71 22.25 -11.54 -16.97
N ASP A 72 21.16 -11.14 -17.60
CA ASP A 72 20.58 -9.82 -17.41
C ASP A 72 19.80 -9.74 -16.08
N PRO A 73 19.86 -8.57 -15.41
CA PRO A 73 19.04 -8.28 -14.24
C PRO A 73 17.55 -8.11 -14.62
N MET A 74 16.67 -8.05 -13.61
CA MET A 74 15.24 -7.90 -13.86
C MET A 74 14.91 -6.47 -14.32
N LEU A 75 14.28 -6.31 -15.49
CA LEU A 75 13.81 -5.02 -15.96
C LEU A 75 12.71 -4.50 -15.02
N SER A 76 12.81 -3.23 -14.63
CA SER A 76 11.85 -2.63 -13.71
C SER A 76 10.59 -2.26 -14.46
N LEU A 77 9.48 -2.93 -14.13
CA LEU A 77 8.15 -2.59 -14.66
C LEU A 77 7.72 -1.16 -14.28
N LEU A 78 8.26 -0.60 -13.18
CA LEU A 78 8.04 0.80 -12.81
C LEU A 78 8.70 1.77 -13.80
N SER A 79 9.79 1.36 -14.44
CA SER A 79 10.50 2.21 -15.42
C SER A 79 9.87 2.16 -16.82
N THR A 80 9.06 1.14 -17.13
CA THR A 80 8.49 0.88 -18.45
C THR A 80 7.01 1.31 -18.57
N VAL A 81 6.65 2.41 -17.91
CA VAL A 81 5.30 2.99 -17.90
C VAL A 81 5.31 4.40 -18.47
N ASP A 82 4.31 4.72 -19.28
CA ASP A 82 4.13 6.04 -19.89
C ASP A 82 2.66 6.48 -19.91
N ILE A 83 2.37 7.57 -19.20
CA ILE A 83 1.05 8.25 -19.21
C ILE A 83 1.20 9.71 -19.64
N GLY A 84 2.29 10.06 -20.34
CA GLY A 84 2.51 11.40 -20.88
C GLY A 84 3.03 12.45 -19.91
N LYS A 85 3.48 12.08 -18.70
CA LYS A 85 4.04 13.05 -17.71
C LYS A 85 5.53 13.34 -17.92
N GLY A 86 6.23 12.51 -18.68
CA GLY A 86 7.65 12.67 -18.99
C GLY A 86 8.24 11.41 -19.60
N GLU A 87 9.44 11.52 -20.14
CA GLU A 87 10.17 10.36 -20.66
C GLU A 87 10.77 9.54 -19.52
N SER A 88 10.76 8.21 -19.68
CA SER A 88 11.46 7.28 -18.81
C SER A 88 12.44 6.41 -19.60
N SER A 89 13.46 5.96 -18.90
CA SER A 89 14.49 5.04 -19.40
C SER A 89 14.38 3.71 -18.68
N GLU A 90 14.88 2.65 -19.31
CA GLU A 90 14.95 1.33 -18.69
C GLU A 90 15.81 1.35 -17.43
N LYS A 91 15.29 0.76 -16.36
CA LYS A 91 16.00 0.56 -15.10
C LYS A 91 15.84 -0.87 -14.66
N TYR A 92 16.72 -1.37 -13.81
CA TYR A 92 16.83 -2.78 -13.50
C TYR A 92 16.94 -3.01 -12.00
N PHE A 93 16.22 -4.01 -11.47
CA PHE A 93 16.39 -4.47 -10.10
C PHE A 93 17.53 -5.48 -10.01
N ASP A 94 18.20 -5.51 -8.86
CA ASP A 94 19.17 -6.59 -8.57
C ASP A 94 18.43 -7.93 -8.51
N VAL A 95 19.03 -8.99 -9.07
CA VAL A 95 18.55 -10.36 -8.84
C VAL A 95 19.13 -10.87 -7.54
N GLY A 96 18.26 -11.29 -6.63
CA GLY A 96 18.60 -11.81 -5.31
C GLY A 96 17.35 -12.13 -4.48
N GLU A 97 17.56 -12.60 -3.25
CA GLU A 97 16.46 -12.82 -2.31
C GLU A 97 15.78 -11.48 -1.95
N LEU A 98 14.47 -11.52 -1.73
CA LEU A 98 13.73 -10.42 -1.10
C LEU A 98 14.18 -10.28 0.36
N GLU A 99 15.20 -9.46 0.59
CA GLU A 99 15.70 -9.14 1.92
C GLU A 99 15.01 -7.90 2.50
N ILE A 100 14.27 -8.10 3.58
CA ILE A 100 13.62 -7.03 4.35
C ILE A 100 14.58 -6.64 5.47
N LYS A 101 15.57 -5.80 5.14
CA LYS A 101 16.51 -5.25 6.14
C LYS A 101 16.24 -3.77 6.41
N PRO A 102 16.37 -3.32 7.67
CA PRO A 102 16.16 -1.94 8.05
C PRO A 102 16.96 -0.90 7.21
N THR A 103 18.17 -1.21 6.74
CA THR A 103 18.98 -0.38 5.81
C THR A 103 18.91 -0.85 4.36
N GLY A 104 18.25 -1.99 4.11
CA GLY A 104 18.19 -2.68 2.83
C GLY A 104 17.11 -2.17 1.88
N TYR A 105 16.20 -1.29 2.30
CA TYR A 105 15.18 -0.77 1.38
C TYR A 105 15.78 0.04 0.21
N LEU A 106 16.97 0.63 0.40
CA LEU A 106 17.73 1.26 -0.68
C LEU A 106 18.20 0.26 -1.74
N ALA A 107 18.43 -1.00 -1.37
CA ALA A 107 18.79 -2.07 -2.31
C ALA A 107 17.60 -2.47 -3.20
N LEU A 108 16.37 -2.10 -2.81
CA LEU A 108 15.15 -2.32 -3.60
C LEU A 108 14.94 -1.24 -4.68
N ARG A 109 15.87 -0.28 -4.86
CA ARG A 109 15.77 0.73 -5.90
C ARG A 109 16.25 0.17 -7.25
N PRO A 110 15.53 0.44 -8.35
CA PRO A 110 15.99 0.06 -9.67
C PRO A 110 17.14 0.98 -10.11
N LYS A 111 18.09 0.43 -10.86
CA LYS A 111 19.38 1.06 -11.23
C LYS A 111 19.62 1.02 -12.73
N GLN A 112 20.72 1.62 -13.18
CA GLN A 112 21.19 1.40 -14.54
C GLN A 112 21.60 -0.07 -14.74
N LYS A 113 21.49 -0.58 -15.97
CA LYS A 113 21.82 -1.98 -16.28
C LYS A 113 23.24 -2.37 -15.84
N SER A 114 24.21 -1.47 -16.00
CA SER A 114 25.61 -1.68 -15.61
C SER A 114 25.86 -1.74 -14.10
N GLU A 115 24.91 -1.26 -13.29
CA GLU A 115 25.02 -1.20 -11.82
C GLU A 115 24.20 -2.28 -11.12
N ALA A 116 23.20 -2.83 -11.82
CA ALA A 116 22.34 -3.88 -11.31
C ALA A 116 23.11 -5.19 -11.21
N LYS A 117 23.00 -5.84 -10.05
CA LYS A 117 23.71 -7.08 -9.73
C LYS A 117 22.85 -8.29 -10.04
N VAL A 118 23.50 -9.39 -10.40
CA VAL A 118 22.83 -10.67 -10.63
C VAL A 118 23.45 -11.72 -9.71
N ASP A 119 22.74 -12.06 -8.63
CA ASP A 119 23.21 -13.01 -7.62
C ASP A 119 22.19 -14.13 -7.38
N TYR A 120 22.61 -15.36 -7.68
CA TYR A 120 21.84 -16.60 -7.42
C TYR A 120 22.47 -17.43 -6.28
N SER A 121 23.25 -16.82 -5.39
CA SER A 121 23.83 -17.47 -4.22
C SER A 121 22.79 -18.14 -3.30
N PHE A 122 21.54 -17.69 -3.37
CA PHE A 122 20.39 -18.26 -2.66
C PHE A 122 19.92 -19.63 -3.16
N TRP A 123 20.39 -20.09 -4.33
CA TRP A 123 19.88 -21.28 -5.00
C TRP A 123 19.89 -22.54 -4.13
N ASP A 124 21.01 -22.81 -3.44
CA ASP A 124 21.13 -24.02 -2.61
C ASP A 124 20.20 -23.96 -1.40
N ARG A 125 20.13 -22.81 -0.73
CA ARG A 125 19.19 -22.57 0.38
C ARG A 125 17.74 -22.71 -0.05
N MET A 126 17.37 -22.16 -1.21
CA MET A 126 16.02 -22.27 -1.75
C MET A 126 15.65 -23.74 -2.00
N LYS A 127 16.55 -24.54 -2.60
CA LYS A 127 16.29 -25.98 -2.79
C LYS A 127 16.09 -26.70 -1.46
N GLU A 128 16.94 -26.42 -0.46
CA GLU A 128 16.80 -27.00 0.88
C GLU A 128 15.45 -26.64 1.51
N ASP A 129 15.02 -25.39 1.41
CA ASP A 129 13.74 -24.94 1.97
C ASP A 129 12.54 -25.56 1.24
N ILE A 130 12.59 -25.67 -0.09
CA ILE A 130 11.56 -26.36 -0.88
C ILE A 130 11.52 -27.86 -0.52
N ASP A 131 12.68 -28.51 -0.42
CA ASP A 131 12.84 -29.92 -0.03
C ASP A 131 12.21 -30.20 1.35
N LYS A 132 12.50 -29.34 2.34
CA LYS A 132 11.87 -29.40 3.68
C LYS A 132 10.34 -29.37 3.60
N VAL A 133 9.76 -28.44 2.83
CA VAL A 133 8.30 -28.32 2.70
C VAL A 133 7.69 -29.52 1.97
N LEU A 134 8.31 -29.98 0.89
CA LEU A 134 7.81 -31.12 0.12
C LEU A 134 7.82 -32.43 0.93
N LYS A 135 8.87 -32.65 1.75
CA LYS A 135 9.01 -33.83 2.62
C LYS A 135 8.19 -33.76 3.91
N SER A 136 7.64 -32.59 4.27
CA SER A 136 6.82 -32.45 5.47
C SER A 136 5.50 -33.24 5.40
N GLU A 137 4.88 -33.49 6.54
CA GLU A 137 3.54 -34.11 6.64
C GLU A 137 2.38 -33.11 6.47
N LEU A 138 2.66 -31.91 5.92
CA LEU A 138 1.63 -30.90 5.64
C LEU A 138 0.64 -31.39 4.59
N ASP A 139 -0.62 -30.98 4.71
CA ASP A 139 -1.60 -31.23 3.65
C ASP A 139 -1.20 -30.51 2.34
N PRO A 140 -1.63 -30.99 1.17
CA PRO A 140 -1.23 -30.42 -0.11
C PRO A 140 -1.52 -28.93 -0.28
N ASN A 141 -2.60 -28.39 0.31
CA ASN A 141 -2.93 -26.96 0.20
C ASN A 141 -1.99 -26.11 1.05
N LYS A 142 -1.65 -26.57 2.27
CA LYS A 142 -0.66 -25.91 3.12
C LYS A 142 0.74 -25.95 2.52
N LYS A 143 1.13 -27.06 1.87
CA LYS A 143 2.37 -27.14 1.08
C LYS A 143 2.36 -26.12 -0.05
N LEU A 144 1.32 -26.12 -0.88
CA LEU A 144 1.18 -25.18 -2.00
C LEU A 144 1.27 -23.71 -1.55
N PHE A 145 0.57 -23.35 -0.48
CA PHE A 145 0.63 -22.02 0.11
C PHE A 145 2.05 -21.65 0.58
N THR A 146 2.72 -22.55 1.30
CA THR A 146 4.06 -22.31 1.83
C THR A 146 5.10 -22.17 0.72
N LEU A 147 5.02 -23.03 -0.30
CA LEU A 147 5.87 -22.99 -1.48
C LEU A 147 5.69 -21.69 -2.27
N ALA A 148 4.45 -21.19 -2.42
CA ALA A 148 4.19 -19.92 -3.09
C ALA A 148 4.85 -18.74 -2.35
N ASN A 149 4.84 -18.75 -1.02
CA ASN A 149 5.54 -17.75 -0.21
C ASN A 149 7.07 -17.91 -0.27
N LEU A 150 7.60 -19.13 -0.38
CA LEU A 150 9.04 -19.34 -0.59
C LEU A 150 9.48 -18.78 -1.94
N LEU A 151 8.69 -18.99 -3.00
CA LEU A 151 8.98 -18.37 -4.30
C LEU A 151 8.87 -16.85 -4.25
N LYS A 152 7.96 -16.28 -3.45
CA LYS A 152 7.91 -14.82 -3.21
C LYS A 152 9.18 -14.30 -2.53
N LYS A 153 9.81 -15.10 -1.65
CA LYS A 153 11.10 -14.75 -1.05
C LYS A 153 12.25 -14.84 -2.06
N TYR A 154 12.35 -15.94 -2.79
CA TYR A 154 13.55 -16.26 -3.57
C TYR A 154 13.50 -15.82 -5.05
N ALA A 155 12.32 -15.77 -5.65
CA ALA A 155 12.13 -15.58 -7.08
C ALA A 155 11.36 -14.30 -7.45
N PHE A 156 11.09 -13.41 -6.48
CA PHE A 156 10.37 -12.16 -6.78
C PHE A 156 11.17 -11.22 -7.70
N PHE A 157 12.47 -11.05 -7.45
CA PHE A 157 13.36 -10.25 -8.30
C PHE A 157 14.12 -11.05 -9.36
N VAL A 158 13.68 -12.28 -9.64
CA VAL A 158 14.18 -13.07 -10.76
C VAL A 158 13.30 -12.75 -11.98
N PRO A 159 13.87 -12.32 -13.12
CA PRO A 159 13.07 -12.07 -14.32
C PRO A 159 12.56 -13.37 -14.93
N ASP A 160 11.39 -13.33 -15.53
CA ASP A 160 10.91 -14.38 -16.44
C ASP A 160 11.69 -14.37 -17.77
N GLU A 161 11.97 -15.55 -18.35
CA GLU A 161 12.70 -15.69 -19.63
C GLU A 161 12.02 -14.96 -20.80
N ARG A 162 10.69 -14.98 -20.86
CA ARG A 162 9.91 -14.43 -21.98
C ARG A 162 9.62 -12.95 -21.79
N MET A 163 9.66 -12.49 -20.54
CA MET A 163 9.28 -11.16 -20.11
C MET A 163 10.21 -10.66 -19.00
N PRO A 164 11.30 -9.96 -19.35
CA PRO A 164 12.30 -9.55 -18.37
C PRO A 164 11.79 -8.55 -17.33
N ASP A 165 10.62 -7.93 -17.58
CA ASP A 165 9.93 -7.01 -16.68
C ASP A 165 8.89 -7.68 -15.76
N VAL A 166 8.76 -9.00 -15.83
CA VAL A 166 7.86 -9.80 -14.99
C VAL A 166 8.66 -10.59 -13.98
N SER A 167 8.17 -10.59 -12.74
CA SER A 167 8.69 -11.46 -11.68
C SER A 167 8.40 -12.93 -12.01
N LEU A 168 9.42 -13.78 -11.98
CA LEU A 168 9.28 -15.23 -12.15
C LEU A 168 8.34 -15.83 -11.10
N CYS A 169 8.39 -15.32 -9.86
CA CYS A 169 7.43 -15.70 -8.82
C CYS A 169 5.98 -15.45 -9.24
N GLU A 170 5.66 -14.25 -9.74
CA GLU A 170 4.29 -13.91 -10.14
C GLU A 170 3.86 -14.69 -11.37
N HIS A 171 4.76 -14.92 -12.33
CA HIS A 171 4.52 -15.80 -13.47
C HIS A 171 4.12 -17.20 -13.00
N LEU A 172 4.96 -17.87 -12.21
CA LEU A 172 4.72 -19.23 -11.72
C LEU A 172 3.45 -19.34 -10.87
N ARG A 173 3.21 -18.35 -9.99
CA ARG A 173 2.02 -18.31 -9.14
C ARG A 173 0.74 -18.19 -9.96
N LEU A 174 0.70 -17.28 -10.93
CA LEU A 174 -0.46 -17.12 -11.80
C LEU A 174 -0.65 -18.33 -12.72
N SER A 175 0.43 -18.94 -13.18
CA SER A 175 0.35 -20.15 -13.98
C SER A 175 -0.29 -21.28 -13.18
N ALA A 176 0.06 -21.43 -11.91
CA ALA A 176 -0.59 -22.36 -11.00
C ALA A 176 -2.10 -22.05 -10.83
N ILE A 177 -2.46 -20.76 -10.69
CA ILE A 177 -3.87 -20.31 -10.59
C ILE A 177 -4.68 -20.70 -11.83
N PHE A 178 -4.15 -20.44 -13.02
CA PHE A 178 -4.82 -20.77 -14.29
C PHE A 178 -4.82 -22.27 -14.56
N THR A 179 -3.76 -23.01 -14.19
CA THR A 179 -3.76 -24.47 -14.23
C THR A 179 -4.90 -25.05 -13.40
N TYR A 180 -5.09 -24.58 -12.15
CA TYR A 180 -6.21 -25.06 -11.33
C TYR A 180 -7.56 -24.85 -12.02
N CYS A 181 -7.76 -23.67 -12.64
CA CYS A 181 -8.98 -23.40 -13.36
C CYS A 181 -9.15 -24.31 -14.57
N MET A 182 -8.09 -24.51 -15.37
CA MET A 182 -8.11 -25.36 -16.57
C MET A 182 -8.36 -26.84 -16.28
N LEU A 183 -7.94 -27.32 -15.11
CA LEU A 183 -8.27 -28.68 -14.65
C LEU A 183 -9.77 -28.86 -14.39
N LYS A 184 -10.51 -27.78 -14.13
CA LYS A 184 -11.97 -27.77 -13.90
C LYS A 184 -12.77 -27.43 -15.16
N ASP A 185 -12.34 -26.38 -15.86
CA ASP A 185 -12.90 -25.92 -17.12
C ASP A 185 -11.75 -25.37 -17.98
N ARG A 186 -11.51 -26.03 -19.11
CA ARG A 186 -10.35 -25.74 -19.96
C ARG A 186 -10.37 -24.39 -20.64
N THR A 187 -11.54 -23.76 -20.81
CA THR A 187 -11.67 -22.58 -21.68
C THR A 187 -12.28 -21.38 -21.00
N LYS A 188 -13.02 -21.56 -19.89
CA LYS A 188 -13.70 -20.47 -19.20
C LYS A 188 -13.25 -20.29 -17.75
N PHE A 189 -13.13 -19.03 -17.39
CA PHE A 189 -12.67 -18.56 -16.09
C PHE A 189 -13.65 -17.56 -15.50
N LEU A 190 -13.51 -17.30 -14.22
CA LEU A 190 -14.28 -16.30 -13.48
C LEU A 190 -13.31 -15.36 -12.77
N LEU A 191 -13.43 -14.07 -13.04
CA LEU A 191 -12.71 -13.04 -12.31
C LEU A 191 -13.66 -12.45 -11.26
N ILE A 192 -13.30 -12.53 -9.99
CA ILE A 192 -14.07 -11.99 -8.88
C ILE A 192 -13.28 -10.84 -8.28
N ARG A 193 -13.90 -9.66 -8.17
CA ARG A 193 -13.32 -8.50 -7.49
C ARG A 193 -14.17 -8.13 -6.28
N GLY A 194 -13.50 -7.79 -5.19
CA GLY A 194 -14.11 -7.20 -4.01
C GLY A 194 -13.42 -5.90 -3.64
N ASP A 195 -14.21 -4.94 -3.16
CA ASP A 195 -13.74 -3.61 -2.78
C ASP A 195 -14.54 -3.09 -1.57
N VAL A 196 -13.84 -2.92 -0.44
CA VAL A 196 -14.40 -2.42 0.82
C VAL A 196 -14.74 -0.94 0.67
N SER A 197 -16.02 -0.61 0.75
CA SER A 197 -16.51 0.76 0.63
C SER A 197 -16.47 1.49 1.97
N GLY A 198 -16.08 2.77 1.95
CA GLY A 198 -16.18 3.65 3.13
C GLY A 198 -15.06 3.49 4.15
N ILE A 199 -13.89 2.97 3.75
CA ILE A 199 -12.70 2.79 4.62
C ILE A 199 -12.37 4.07 5.42
N GLN A 200 -12.30 5.21 4.74
CA GLN A 200 -11.96 6.51 5.34
C GLN A 200 -13.00 6.96 6.37
N GLU A 201 -14.28 6.83 6.05
CA GLU A 201 -15.38 7.18 6.96
C GLU A 201 -15.39 6.25 8.18
N PHE A 202 -15.17 4.96 7.98
CA PHE A 202 -15.10 3.96 9.04
C PHE A 202 -13.94 4.24 10.01
N ILE A 203 -12.75 4.54 9.49
CA ILE A 203 -11.59 4.83 10.34
C ILE A 203 -11.84 6.13 11.11
N SER A 204 -12.25 7.20 10.43
CA SER A 204 -12.31 8.54 11.02
C SER A 204 -13.42 8.76 12.05
N LYS A 205 -14.59 8.10 11.95
CA LYS A 205 -15.77 8.36 12.79
C LYS A 205 -15.62 7.89 14.25
N ILE A 206 -14.84 8.62 15.06
CA ILE A 206 -14.58 8.35 16.48
C ILE A 206 -14.83 9.62 17.31
N THR A 207 -15.59 9.46 18.39
CA THR A 207 -15.89 10.48 19.41
C THR A 207 -14.95 10.41 20.63
N TYR A 208 -14.20 9.32 20.77
CA TYR A 208 -13.38 8.98 21.94
C TYR A 208 -12.03 9.75 22.02
N THR A 209 -11.64 10.19 23.22
CA THR A 209 -10.50 11.09 23.49
C THR A 209 -9.11 10.43 23.39
N LYS A 210 -8.94 9.12 23.68
CA LYS A 210 -7.73 8.36 23.33
C LYS A 210 -7.89 7.68 21.96
N ALA A 211 -8.14 8.49 20.92
CA ALA A 211 -8.52 8.05 19.57
C ALA A 211 -7.46 7.22 18.83
N LEU A 212 -6.16 7.44 19.07
CA LEU A 212 -5.07 6.93 18.20
C LEU A 212 -4.98 5.40 18.17
N ARG A 213 -4.87 4.75 19.33
CA ARG A 213 -4.85 3.27 19.43
C ARG A 213 -6.09 2.65 18.77
N PHE A 214 -7.25 3.28 18.95
CA PHE A 214 -8.50 2.80 18.40
C PHE A 214 -8.60 3.01 16.88
N LEU A 215 -8.14 4.15 16.36
CA LEU A 215 -8.01 4.43 14.92
C LEU A 215 -7.18 3.35 14.22
N LYS A 216 -6.07 2.95 14.85
CA LYS A 216 -5.23 1.88 14.34
C LYS A 216 -5.88 0.51 14.41
N GLY A 217 -6.56 0.20 15.52
CA GLY A 217 -7.37 -1.00 15.63
C GLY A 217 -8.40 -1.10 14.49
N ARG A 218 -9.06 0.00 14.13
CA ARG A 218 -10.00 0.05 13.00
C ARG A 218 -9.34 -0.19 11.65
N SER A 219 -8.22 0.47 11.40
CA SER A 219 -7.43 0.30 10.18
C SER A 219 -6.98 -1.15 10.00
N PHE A 220 -6.42 -1.74 11.05
CA PHE A 220 -6.00 -3.15 11.05
C PHE A 220 -7.18 -4.12 10.93
N TYR A 221 -8.32 -3.82 11.59
CA TYR A 221 -9.55 -4.59 11.43
C TYR A 221 -10.03 -4.62 9.98
N LEU A 222 -9.97 -3.49 9.26
CA LEU A 222 -10.35 -3.44 7.84
C LEU A 222 -9.41 -4.26 6.96
N GLU A 223 -8.12 -4.30 7.28
CA GLU A 223 -7.15 -5.15 6.59
C GLU A 223 -7.45 -6.64 6.79
N LEU A 224 -7.74 -7.05 8.04
CA LEU A 224 -8.17 -8.41 8.34
C LEU A 224 -9.54 -8.74 7.72
N LEU A 225 -10.47 -7.79 7.70
CA LEU A 225 -11.78 -7.96 7.06
C LEU A 225 -11.64 -8.19 5.55
N ASN A 226 -10.77 -7.44 4.89
CA ASN A 226 -10.48 -7.63 3.47
C ASN A 226 -9.94 -9.05 3.20
N MET A 227 -9.00 -9.51 4.04
CA MET A 227 -8.47 -10.87 3.96
C MET A 227 -9.55 -11.92 4.26
N ALA A 228 -10.36 -11.71 5.30
CA ALA A 228 -11.44 -12.60 5.69
C ALA A 228 -12.49 -12.76 4.58
N ALA A 229 -12.84 -11.68 3.89
CA ALA A 229 -13.78 -11.72 2.78
C ALA A 229 -13.23 -12.57 1.62
N ALA A 230 -11.96 -12.36 1.23
CA ALA A 230 -11.32 -13.16 0.19
C ALA A 230 -11.22 -14.65 0.58
N LEU A 231 -10.80 -14.95 1.81
CA LEU A 231 -10.72 -16.30 2.34
C LEU A 231 -12.09 -16.96 2.42
N ARG A 232 -13.13 -16.22 2.82
CA ARG A 232 -14.50 -16.74 2.90
C ARG A 232 -15.05 -17.09 1.52
N ILE A 233 -14.80 -16.27 0.51
CA ILE A 233 -15.19 -16.57 -0.88
C ILE A 233 -14.51 -17.86 -1.34
N VAL A 234 -13.20 -17.96 -1.18
CA VAL A 234 -12.42 -19.15 -1.58
C VAL A 234 -12.91 -20.42 -0.85
N LYS A 235 -13.23 -20.31 0.45
CA LYS A 235 -13.82 -21.39 1.26
C LYS A 235 -15.17 -21.86 0.70
N GLU A 236 -16.11 -20.94 0.47
CA GLU A 236 -17.47 -21.25 -0.02
C GLU A 236 -17.48 -21.82 -1.45
N LEU A 237 -16.53 -21.37 -2.28
CA LEU A 237 -16.31 -21.90 -3.62
C LEU A 237 -15.58 -23.25 -3.61
N GLY A 238 -14.91 -23.61 -2.52
CA GLY A 238 -14.14 -24.85 -2.41
C GLY A 238 -12.93 -24.88 -3.34
N ILE A 239 -12.27 -23.73 -3.52
CA ILE A 239 -11.05 -23.56 -4.34
C ILE A 239 -9.83 -23.26 -3.45
N PRO A 240 -8.59 -23.56 -3.87
CA PRO A 240 -7.41 -23.36 -3.01
C PRO A 240 -7.08 -21.88 -2.80
N LEU A 241 -6.42 -21.55 -1.68
CA LEU A 241 -6.03 -20.17 -1.33
C LEU A 241 -5.15 -19.49 -2.37
N ILE A 242 -4.39 -20.25 -3.17
CA ILE A 242 -3.56 -19.70 -4.23
C ILE A 242 -4.38 -18.91 -5.25
N GLN A 243 -5.69 -19.19 -5.40
CA GLN A 243 -6.60 -18.50 -6.32
C GLN A 243 -6.81 -17.02 -5.99
N ILE A 244 -6.40 -16.56 -4.79
CA ILE A 244 -6.37 -15.15 -4.43
C ILE A 244 -5.18 -14.51 -5.16
N LEU A 245 -5.47 -13.86 -6.28
CA LEU A 245 -4.49 -13.17 -7.10
C LEU A 245 -3.89 -11.98 -6.35
N SER A 246 -4.74 -11.13 -5.77
CA SER A 246 -4.31 -10.01 -4.92
C SER A 246 -5.33 -9.81 -3.80
N CYS A 247 -4.84 -9.32 -2.66
CA CYS A 247 -5.68 -8.95 -1.52
C CYS A 247 -4.90 -7.92 -0.73
N ALA A 248 -5.12 -6.63 -0.97
CA ALA A 248 -4.43 -5.52 -0.33
C ALA A 248 -5.27 -4.24 -0.42
N ALA A 249 -5.06 -3.30 0.51
CA ALA A 249 -5.66 -1.96 0.47
C ALA A 249 -7.21 -1.93 0.40
N GLY A 250 -7.88 -2.87 1.07
CA GLY A 250 -9.33 -2.97 1.03
C GLY A 250 -9.89 -3.53 -0.28
N ASN A 251 -9.04 -4.02 -1.19
CA ASN A 251 -9.44 -4.66 -2.43
C ASN A 251 -8.92 -6.10 -2.47
N PHE A 252 -9.63 -6.97 -3.19
CA PHE A 252 -9.12 -8.29 -3.54
C PHE A 252 -9.57 -8.72 -4.94
N LEU A 253 -8.77 -9.59 -5.54
CA LEU A 253 -9.01 -10.21 -6.83
C LEU A 253 -8.81 -11.72 -6.71
N VAL A 254 -9.81 -12.49 -7.13
CA VAL A 254 -9.79 -13.95 -7.12
C VAL A 254 -10.06 -14.44 -8.54
N VAL A 255 -9.27 -15.39 -9.01
CA VAL A 255 -9.52 -16.10 -10.28
C VAL A 255 -10.04 -17.48 -9.94
N ALA A 256 -11.22 -17.83 -10.44
CA ALA A 256 -11.88 -19.09 -10.15
C ALA A 256 -12.30 -19.80 -11.45
N PRO A 257 -12.61 -21.11 -11.40
CA PRO A 257 -13.28 -21.78 -12.50
C PRO A 257 -14.66 -21.15 -12.77
N SER A 258 -15.12 -21.17 -14.03
CA SER A 258 -16.39 -20.58 -14.48
C SER A 258 -17.61 -21.01 -13.64
N ASN A 259 -17.70 -22.30 -13.30
CA ASN A 259 -18.81 -22.88 -12.54
C ASN A 259 -19.02 -22.27 -11.14
N ALA A 260 -18.03 -21.55 -10.60
CA ALA A 260 -18.13 -20.82 -9.35
C ALA A 260 -19.16 -19.67 -9.42
N ALA A 261 -19.48 -19.16 -10.61
CA ALA A 261 -20.40 -18.05 -10.83
C ALA A 261 -21.79 -18.30 -10.21
N ASN A 262 -22.24 -19.56 -10.25
CA ASN A 262 -23.55 -19.99 -9.72
C ASN A 262 -23.73 -19.71 -8.21
N LYS A 263 -22.65 -19.67 -7.44
CA LYS A 263 -22.69 -19.43 -5.99
C LYS A 263 -22.49 -17.96 -5.62
N MET A 264 -22.02 -17.12 -6.54
CA MET A 264 -21.54 -15.78 -6.20
C MET A 264 -22.62 -14.85 -5.67
N HIS A 265 -23.84 -14.94 -6.21
CA HIS A 265 -24.98 -14.17 -5.69
C HIS A 265 -25.25 -14.49 -4.21
N GLU A 266 -25.24 -15.77 -3.85
CA GLU A 266 -25.51 -16.20 -2.48
C GLU A 266 -24.37 -15.84 -1.53
N VAL A 267 -23.12 -16.01 -1.97
CA VAL A 267 -21.93 -15.65 -1.20
C VAL A 267 -21.87 -14.15 -0.92
N ALA A 268 -22.08 -13.31 -1.94
CA ALA A 268 -22.11 -11.86 -1.78
C ALA A 268 -23.22 -11.42 -0.82
N LYS A 269 -24.41 -12.03 -0.95
CA LYS A 269 -25.54 -11.78 -0.05
C LYS A 269 -25.23 -12.14 1.40
N LYS A 270 -24.62 -13.30 1.67
CA LYS A 270 -24.22 -13.73 3.02
C LYS A 270 -23.22 -12.76 3.63
N ILE A 271 -22.15 -12.42 2.90
CA ILE A 271 -21.11 -11.49 3.37
C ILE A 271 -21.72 -10.13 3.72
N ASN A 272 -22.46 -9.50 2.80
CA ASN A 272 -22.99 -8.16 3.05
C ASN A 272 -24.14 -8.13 4.07
N ARG A 273 -24.86 -9.24 4.27
CA ARG A 273 -25.82 -9.37 5.37
C ARG A 273 -25.11 -9.35 6.73
N GLU A 274 -24.01 -10.08 6.90
CA GLU A 274 -23.23 -10.07 8.15
C GLU A 274 -22.57 -8.71 8.42
N LEU A 275 -22.17 -7.99 7.37
CA LEU A 275 -21.54 -6.66 7.50
C LEU A 275 -22.53 -5.52 7.70
N LEU A 276 -23.82 -5.74 7.40
CA LEU A 276 -24.85 -4.72 7.50
C LEU A 276 -24.95 -4.13 8.92
N GLU A 277 -24.95 -4.98 9.95
CA GLU A 277 -24.99 -4.56 11.35
C GLU A 277 -23.70 -3.85 11.78
N LYS A 278 -22.58 -4.20 11.13
CA LYS A 278 -21.28 -3.56 11.34
C LYS A 278 -21.13 -2.26 10.56
N GLY A 279 -22.14 -1.84 9.78
CA GLY A 279 -22.13 -0.62 8.96
C GLY A 279 -21.01 -0.58 7.92
N ILE A 280 -20.59 -1.74 7.43
CA ILE A 280 -19.56 -1.89 6.39
C ILE A 280 -20.23 -2.50 5.16
N TYR A 281 -19.74 -2.17 3.97
CA TYR A 281 -20.20 -2.76 2.71
C TYR A 281 -18.99 -3.14 1.87
N ILE A 282 -19.03 -4.34 1.29
CA ILE A 282 -18.05 -4.79 0.30
C ILE A 282 -18.76 -4.89 -1.04
N ALA A 283 -18.35 -4.07 -2.01
CA ALA A 283 -18.80 -4.21 -3.37
C ALA A 283 -18.15 -5.47 -3.96
N ILE A 284 -18.94 -6.50 -4.27
CA ILE A 284 -18.47 -7.74 -4.88
C ILE A 284 -19.07 -7.85 -6.28
N ALA A 285 -18.21 -7.96 -7.28
CA ALA A 285 -18.57 -8.15 -8.68
C ALA A 285 -17.79 -9.34 -9.26
N TRP A 286 -18.32 -9.95 -10.31
CA TRP A 286 -17.64 -11.05 -11.00
C TRP A 286 -17.95 -11.09 -12.49
N LYS A 287 -16.98 -11.52 -13.28
CA LYS A 287 -17.07 -11.60 -14.74
C LYS A 287 -16.54 -12.94 -15.25
N GLU A 288 -17.35 -13.65 -16.02
CA GLU A 288 -16.87 -14.81 -16.78
C GLU A 288 -16.08 -14.34 -18.00
N PHE A 289 -14.98 -15.04 -18.32
CA PHE A 289 -14.14 -14.73 -19.47
C PHE A 289 -13.49 -15.99 -20.04
N GLU A 290 -13.14 -15.94 -21.33
CA GLU A 290 -12.49 -17.04 -22.04
C GLU A 290 -10.97 -16.89 -22.10
N PHE A 291 -10.28 -17.96 -22.49
CA PHE A 291 -8.82 -18.02 -22.67
C PHE A 291 -8.23 -16.83 -23.43
N ASP A 292 -8.75 -16.51 -24.61
CA ASP A 292 -8.21 -15.41 -25.41
C ASP A 292 -8.47 -14.03 -24.77
N ARG A 293 -9.52 -13.91 -23.96
CA ARG A 293 -9.80 -12.69 -23.21
C ARG A 293 -8.79 -12.48 -22.08
N ALA A 294 -8.23 -13.55 -21.53
CA ALA A 294 -7.19 -13.47 -20.51
C ALA A 294 -5.91 -12.76 -21.02
N LYS A 295 -5.65 -12.82 -22.33
CA LYS A 295 -4.55 -12.10 -23.00
C LYS A 295 -4.82 -10.59 -23.15
N GLN A 296 -6.04 -10.13 -22.92
CA GLN A 296 -6.45 -8.71 -22.92
C GLN A 296 -6.81 -8.26 -21.51
N PHE A 297 -5.91 -8.53 -20.56
CA PHE A 297 -6.21 -8.44 -19.13
C PHE A 297 -6.60 -7.03 -18.68
N SER A 298 -6.00 -5.98 -19.26
CA SER A 298 -6.37 -4.59 -18.97
C SER A 298 -7.87 -4.35 -19.18
N LYS A 299 -8.43 -4.79 -20.31
CA LYS A 299 -9.85 -4.56 -20.61
C LYS A 299 -10.76 -5.29 -19.64
N LEU A 300 -10.36 -6.50 -19.22
CA LEU A 300 -11.09 -7.27 -18.23
C LEU A 300 -11.10 -6.57 -16.86
N ILE A 301 -9.97 -5.95 -16.48
CA ILE A 301 -9.89 -5.14 -15.26
C ILE A 301 -10.78 -3.89 -15.36
N ASP A 302 -10.76 -3.17 -16.47
CA ASP A 302 -11.61 -1.98 -16.67
C ASP A 302 -13.11 -2.33 -16.58
N GLU A 303 -13.52 -3.47 -17.17
CA GLU A 303 -14.90 -3.95 -17.14
C GLU A 303 -15.35 -4.30 -15.71
N ILE A 304 -14.54 -5.05 -14.95
CA ILE A 304 -14.91 -5.42 -13.58
C ILE A 304 -14.89 -4.21 -12.64
N GLU A 305 -14.02 -3.22 -12.89
CA GLU A 305 -14.01 -1.96 -12.13
C GLU A 305 -15.28 -1.15 -12.33
N GLU A 306 -15.81 -1.12 -13.55
CA GLU A 306 -17.10 -0.49 -13.82
C GLU A 306 -18.25 -1.18 -13.06
N GLU A 307 -18.26 -2.52 -13.03
CA GLU A 307 -19.25 -3.28 -12.27
C GLU A 307 -19.16 -2.99 -10.75
N ILE A 308 -17.95 -2.89 -10.21
CA ILE A 308 -17.71 -2.47 -8.82
C ILE A 308 -18.23 -1.06 -8.57
N ARG A 309 -18.01 -0.11 -9.49
CA ARG A 309 -18.51 1.27 -9.38
C ARG A 309 -20.04 1.30 -9.30
N ILE A 310 -20.72 0.53 -10.17
CA ILE A 310 -22.18 0.39 -10.15
C ILE A 310 -22.65 -0.19 -8.80
N LYS A 311 -21.95 -1.22 -8.29
CA LYS A 311 -22.25 -1.83 -6.98
C LYS A 311 -22.04 -0.87 -5.81
N LYS A 312 -21.03 0.00 -5.86
CA LYS A 312 -20.80 1.06 -4.85
C LYS A 312 -21.89 2.13 -4.88
N ALA A 313 -22.43 2.45 -6.05
CA ALA A 313 -23.55 3.39 -6.21
C ALA A 313 -24.90 2.78 -5.75
N ARG A 314 -25.02 1.45 -5.73
CA ARG A 314 -26.23 0.71 -5.34
C ARG A 314 -25.94 -0.19 -4.13
N LYS A 315 -25.42 0.39 -3.04
CA LYS A 315 -25.06 -0.38 -1.83
C LYS A 315 -26.23 -1.23 -1.34
N TYR A 316 -25.94 -2.47 -0.95
CA TYR A 316 -26.91 -3.44 -0.43
C TYR A 316 -27.99 -3.89 -1.42
N SER A 317 -27.78 -3.74 -2.73
CA SER A 317 -28.70 -4.17 -3.80
C SER A 317 -29.11 -5.66 -3.76
N GLU A 318 -28.32 -6.49 -3.09
CA GLU A 318 -28.49 -7.93 -2.91
C GLU A 318 -29.30 -8.31 -1.67
N LEU A 319 -29.64 -7.34 -0.82
CA LEU A 319 -30.46 -7.51 0.38
C LEU A 319 -31.89 -6.98 0.13
N SER A 320 -32.83 -7.41 0.97
CA SER A 320 -34.21 -6.89 0.92
C SER A 320 -34.30 -5.48 1.52
N TYR A 321 -35.34 -4.74 1.13
CA TYR A 321 -35.60 -3.39 1.65
C TYR A 321 -35.74 -3.40 3.18
N GLU A 322 -36.46 -4.39 3.72
CA GLU A 322 -36.72 -4.56 5.15
C GLU A 322 -35.43 -4.84 5.94
N GLU A 323 -34.49 -5.62 5.39
CA GLU A 323 -33.19 -5.88 6.04
C GLU A 323 -32.38 -4.58 6.21
N VAL A 324 -32.41 -3.71 5.19
CA VAL A 324 -31.58 -2.50 5.11
C VAL A 324 -32.22 -1.32 5.83
N PHE A 325 -33.50 -1.06 5.56
CA PHE A 325 -34.22 0.13 6.02
C PHE A 325 -35.28 -0.16 7.09
N GLY A 326 -35.45 -1.41 7.50
CA GLY A 326 -36.32 -1.76 8.63
C GLY A 326 -35.90 -1.03 9.91
N LEU A 327 -36.88 -0.72 10.76
CA LEU A 327 -36.62 -0.07 12.04
C LEU A 327 -35.75 -0.97 12.92
N LYS A 328 -34.54 -0.50 13.24
CA LYS A 328 -33.62 -1.14 14.18
C LYS A 328 -33.62 -0.32 15.46
N MET A 329 -34.11 -0.90 16.55
CA MET A 329 -33.97 -0.29 17.87
C MET A 329 -32.59 -0.62 18.43
N GLY A 330 -31.91 0.39 18.97
CA GLY A 330 -30.61 0.27 19.60
C GLY A 330 -30.24 1.57 20.30
N ASP A 331 -29.22 1.50 21.14
CA ASP A 331 -28.66 2.65 21.84
C ASP A 331 -27.44 3.16 21.07
N GLU A 332 -27.15 4.46 21.18
CA GLU A 332 -26.01 5.07 20.49
C GLU A 332 -24.69 4.65 21.16
N CYS A 333 -23.83 3.96 20.42
CA CYS A 333 -22.49 3.58 20.90
C CYS A 333 -21.62 4.79 21.19
N GLU A 334 -21.11 4.92 22.42
CA GLU A 334 -20.32 6.07 22.88
C GLU A 334 -19.00 6.27 22.12
N ILE A 335 -18.50 5.22 21.46
CA ILE A 335 -17.21 5.24 20.72
C ILE A 335 -17.38 5.61 19.24
N CYS A 336 -18.43 5.10 18.59
CA CYS A 336 -18.62 5.25 17.14
C CYS A 336 -19.86 6.02 16.71
N GLY A 337 -20.74 6.38 17.65
CA GLY A 337 -21.99 7.10 17.38
C GLY A 337 -22.93 6.33 16.45
N ARG A 338 -23.02 5.00 16.62
CA ARG A 338 -23.95 4.15 15.85
C ARG A 338 -24.89 3.43 16.79
N ASP A 339 -26.13 3.31 16.34
CA ASP A 339 -27.16 2.57 17.04
C ASP A 339 -26.85 1.07 17.00
N ALA A 340 -26.72 0.47 18.16
CA ALA A 340 -26.46 -0.95 18.31
C ALA A 340 -26.97 -1.46 19.67
N LYS A 341 -27.01 -2.78 19.83
CA LYS A 341 -27.07 -3.37 21.17
C LYS A 341 -25.71 -3.21 21.82
N LEU A 342 -25.63 -2.46 22.92
CA LEU A 342 -24.37 -2.11 23.55
C LEU A 342 -23.90 -3.20 24.51
N GLU A 343 -22.58 -3.33 24.61
CA GLU A 343 -21.87 -4.11 25.61
C GLU A 343 -21.04 -3.15 26.46
N LYS A 344 -20.96 -3.42 27.77
CA LYS A 344 -20.07 -2.66 28.65
C LYS A 344 -18.62 -3.06 28.39
N ILE A 345 -17.78 -2.08 28.09
CA ILE A 345 -16.33 -2.23 28.00
C ILE A 345 -15.71 -1.54 29.20
N GLU A 346 -15.08 -2.32 30.08
CA GLU A 346 -14.15 -1.79 31.07
C GLU A 346 -12.86 -1.36 30.37
N LEU A 347 -12.68 -0.05 30.18
CA LEU A 347 -11.38 0.50 29.84
C LEU A 347 -10.56 0.59 31.13
N ARG A 348 -9.49 -0.22 31.24
CA ARG A 348 -8.57 -0.26 32.39
C ARG A 348 -7.72 1.00 32.59
N GLU A 349 -8.07 2.11 31.96
CA GLU A 349 -7.39 3.38 32.14
C GLU A 349 -8.42 4.44 32.54
N GLU A 350 -8.17 5.11 33.65
CA GLU A 350 -9.04 6.13 34.28
C GLU A 350 -10.34 5.60 34.94
N GLY A 351 -10.54 4.28 35.04
CA GLY A 351 -11.64 3.70 35.80
C GLY A 351 -13.04 4.02 35.26
N LYS A 352 -13.15 4.34 33.96
CA LYS A 352 -14.41 4.62 33.27
C LYS A 352 -14.89 3.42 32.48
N GLU A 353 -16.13 3.00 32.74
CA GLU A 353 -16.88 2.10 31.86
C GLU A 353 -17.40 2.89 30.65
N PHE A 354 -17.29 2.29 29.47
CA PHE A 354 -17.94 2.81 28.26
C PHE A 354 -18.94 1.79 27.75
N GLU A 355 -20.05 2.25 27.21
CA GLU A 355 -21.01 1.42 26.50
C GLU A 355 -20.72 1.46 25.00
N ALA A 356 -20.39 0.29 24.43
CA ALA A 356 -19.90 0.21 23.08
C ALA A 356 -20.54 -0.94 22.31
N CYS A 357 -20.67 -0.78 20.99
CA CYS A 357 -21.19 -1.84 20.15
C CYS A 357 -20.21 -3.03 20.05
N PRO A 358 -20.67 -4.24 19.68
CA PRO A 358 -19.84 -5.44 19.60
C PRO A 358 -18.62 -5.26 18.70
N LEU A 359 -18.77 -4.53 17.58
CA LEU A 359 -17.66 -4.22 16.69
C LEU A 359 -16.59 -3.34 17.37
N CYS A 360 -17.00 -2.33 18.15
CA CYS A 360 -16.03 -1.51 18.87
C CYS A 360 -15.32 -2.32 19.97
N ASN A 361 -16.00 -3.28 20.59
CA ASN A 361 -15.39 -4.22 21.54
C ASN A 361 -14.37 -5.15 20.85
N GLU A 362 -14.72 -5.74 19.70
CA GLU A 362 -13.79 -6.53 18.87
C GLU A 362 -12.54 -5.73 18.51
N ILE A 363 -12.71 -4.51 18.00
CA ILE A 363 -11.61 -3.63 17.59
C ILE A 363 -10.77 -3.22 18.79
N TYR A 364 -11.39 -3.00 19.95
CA TYR A 364 -10.66 -2.68 21.18
C TYR A 364 -9.77 -3.85 21.62
N LYS A 365 -10.30 -5.09 21.63
CA LYS A 365 -9.52 -6.30 21.92
C LYS A 365 -8.35 -6.45 20.95
N LEU A 366 -8.62 -6.33 19.65
CA LEU A 366 -7.61 -6.38 18.60
C LEU A 366 -6.52 -5.33 18.82
N SER A 367 -6.91 -4.09 19.15
CA SER A 367 -5.96 -2.99 19.38
C SER A 367 -4.99 -3.22 20.55
N LYS A 368 -5.35 -4.06 21.53
CA LYS A 368 -4.43 -4.45 22.62
C LYS A 368 -3.34 -5.40 22.13
N GLU A 369 -3.66 -6.28 21.18
CA GLU A 369 -2.71 -7.24 20.62
C GLU A 369 -1.70 -6.57 19.68
N LEU A 370 -2.05 -5.40 19.13
CA LEU A 370 -1.20 -4.59 18.23
C LEU A 370 0.00 -3.93 18.92
N VAL A 371 0.13 -4.03 20.24
CA VAL A 371 1.30 -3.49 20.94
C VAL A 371 2.48 -4.46 20.78
N ASN A 372 3.60 -3.94 20.25
CA ASN A 372 4.85 -4.67 20.00
C ASN A 372 4.66 -5.91 19.11
N LEU A 373 4.56 -5.70 17.79
CA LEU A 373 4.32 -6.75 16.80
C LEU A 373 5.59 -7.33 16.16
N GLU A 374 6.76 -6.84 16.55
CA GLU A 374 8.02 -7.31 15.99
C GLU A 374 8.20 -8.80 16.27
N GLY A 375 8.44 -9.58 15.21
CA GLY A 375 8.59 -11.03 15.31
C GLY A 375 7.29 -11.83 15.55
N LYS A 376 6.12 -11.18 15.64
CA LYS A 376 4.83 -11.87 15.78
C LYS A 376 4.30 -12.43 14.46
N TRP A 377 3.24 -13.21 14.60
CA TRP A 377 2.51 -13.90 13.54
C TRP A 377 1.05 -13.47 13.56
N ILE A 378 0.42 -13.50 12.39
CA ILE A 378 -1.03 -13.53 12.26
C ILE A 378 -1.42 -14.97 11.98
N ASN A 379 -2.03 -15.61 12.97
CA ASN A 379 -2.55 -16.97 12.86
C ASN A 379 -3.98 -16.90 12.31
N VAL A 380 -4.29 -17.72 11.31
CA VAL A 380 -5.56 -17.73 10.58
C VAL A 380 -6.24 -19.08 10.72
N TYR A 381 -7.47 -19.05 11.23
CA TYR A 381 -8.31 -20.22 11.47
C TYR A 381 -9.51 -20.17 10.53
N ILE A 382 -9.58 -21.10 9.58
CA ILE A 382 -10.65 -21.15 8.58
C ILE A 382 -11.78 -22.05 9.07
N ASP A 383 -11.47 -23.22 9.63
CA ASP A 383 -12.49 -24.23 9.96
C ASP A 383 -12.84 -24.28 11.44
N ASN A 384 -11.85 -24.17 12.33
CA ASN A 384 -12.04 -24.23 13.77
C ASN A 384 -11.51 -22.96 14.43
N VAL A 385 -12.40 -22.00 14.68
CA VAL A 385 -12.04 -20.72 15.32
C VAL A 385 -11.97 -20.91 16.84
N PRO A 386 -10.79 -20.78 17.47
CA PRO A 386 -10.67 -20.90 18.91
C PRO A 386 -11.23 -19.65 19.62
N ASN A 387 -11.60 -19.79 20.90
CA ASN A 387 -12.25 -18.72 21.67
C ASN A 387 -11.41 -17.45 21.82
N HIS A 388 -10.08 -17.55 21.75
CA HIS A 388 -9.18 -16.39 21.84
C HIS A 388 -9.01 -15.66 20.51
N ALA A 389 -9.35 -16.28 19.38
CA ALA A 389 -9.24 -15.65 18.07
C ALA A 389 -10.41 -14.69 17.84
N VAL A 390 -10.15 -13.60 17.13
CA VAL A 390 -11.14 -12.62 16.70
C VAL A 390 -11.83 -13.14 15.43
N PRO A 391 -13.15 -13.44 15.46
CA PRO A 391 -13.88 -13.92 14.30
C PRO A 391 -14.30 -12.77 13.38
N ILE A 392 -13.98 -12.86 12.10
CA ILE A 392 -14.40 -11.91 11.05
C ILE A 392 -14.90 -12.73 9.86
N LEU A 393 -16.18 -12.60 9.49
CA LEU A 393 -16.82 -13.36 8.40
C LEU A 393 -16.64 -14.89 8.52
N GLY A 394 -16.61 -15.39 9.76
CA GLY A 394 -16.37 -16.80 10.08
C GLY A 394 -14.92 -17.26 9.94
N ILE A 395 -13.97 -16.35 9.72
CA ILE A 395 -12.52 -16.62 9.75
C ILE A 395 -11.95 -16.06 11.07
N GLY A 396 -11.22 -16.88 11.81
CA GLY A 396 -10.58 -16.49 13.06
C GLY A 396 -9.18 -15.92 12.83
N PHE A 397 -8.84 -14.85 13.56
CA PHE A 397 -7.49 -14.25 13.56
C PHE A 397 -6.95 -14.11 14.98
N SER A 398 -5.68 -14.42 15.21
CA SER A 398 -4.97 -14.05 16.44
C SER A 398 -3.58 -13.51 16.13
N ILE A 399 -3.12 -12.55 16.94
CA ILE A 399 -1.81 -11.91 16.77
C ILE A 399 -0.90 -12.25 17.93
N SER A 400 -0.03 -13.22 17.72
CA SER A 400 0.74 -13.84 18.80
C SER A 400 2.02 -14.48 18.26
N ASN A 401 2.62 -15.37 19.03
CA ASN A 401 3.62 -16.28 18.49
C ASN A 401 2.96 -17.24 17.49
N LEU A 402 3.77 -17.99 16.75
CA LEU A 402 3.23 -18.98 15.84
C LEU A 402 2.44 -20.02 16.63
N GLU A 403 1.19 -20.24 16.24
CA GLU A 403 0.27 -21.19 16.86
C GLU A 403 -0.11 -22.28 15.86
N LYS A 404 -0.73 -23.36 16.36
CA LYS A 404 -1.33 -24.39 15.50
C LYS A 404 -2.60 -23.85 14.85
N ALA A 405 -2.45 -23.28 13.66
CA ALA A 405 -3.51 -22.70 12.85
C ALA A 405 -3.59 -23.36 11.46
N ASP A 406 -4.60 -23.00 10.66
CA ASP A 406 -4.66 -23.49 9.27
C ASP A 406 -3.54 -22.84 8.43
N TYR A 407 -3.39 -21.52 8.60
CA TYR A 407 -2.35 -20.72 7.96
C TYR A 407 -1.78 -19.70 8.95
N ALA A 408 -0.54 -19.28 8.74
CA ALA A 408 0.07 -18.21 9.52
C ALA A 408 0.95 -17.32 8.65
N PHE A 409 0.86 -16.00 8.85
CA PHE A 409 1.68 -15.01 8.18
C PHE A 409 2.67 -14.40 9.17
N LYS A 410 3.96 -14.54 8.91
CA LYS A 410 5.00 -13.79 9.60
C LYS A 410 4.88 -12.32 9.23
N ILE A 411 4.83 -11.46 10.24
CA ILE A 411 4.68 -10.03 10.02
C ILE A 411 6.03 -9.40 9.68
N ASN A 412 6.11 -8.66 8.57
CA ASN A 412 7.24 -7.82 8.18
C ASN A 412 8.61 -8.54 8.18
N SER A 413 8.64 -9.84 7.87
CA SER A 413 9.88 -10.62 7.75
C SER A 413 9.74 -11.70 6.68
N THR A 414 10.77 -11.88 5.85
CA THR A 414 10.86 -12.99 4.89
C THR A 414 11.44 -14.26 5.51
N ASP A 415 11.88 -14.20 6.77
CA ASP A 415 12.29 -15.38 7.53
C ASP A 415 11.08 -15.94 8.28
N PHE A 416 10.30 -16.75 7.56
CA PHE A 416 9.04 -17.33 8.04
C PHE A 416 9.09 -18.86 8.12
N LEU A 417 10.07 -19.53 7.51
CA LEU A 417 10.10 -20.99 7.54
C LEU A 417 10.51 -21.43 8.95
N SER A 418 9.56 -21.99 9.69
CA SER A 418 9.73 -22.43 11.08
C SER A 418 9.00 -23.75 11.31
N GLU A 419 9.44 -24.52 12.30
CA GLU A 419 8.90 -25.85 12.56
C GLU A 419 7.66 -25.76 13.46
N ILE A 420 6.46 -25.76 12.86
CA ILE A 420 5.20 -26.10 13.53
C ILE A 420 4.42 -27.08 12.67
N GLU A 421 4.00 -28.19 13.29
CA GLU A 421 3.23 -29.24 12.62
C GLU A 421 1.89 -28.72 12.11
N ASN A 422 1.61 -29.01 10.84
CA ASN A 422 0.29 -28.85 10.21
C ASN A 422 -0.24 -27.41 10.10
N THR A 423 0.65 -26.42 9.90
CA THR A 423 0.26 -25.02 9.58
C THR A 423 0.94 -24.58 8.28
N GLY A 424 0.18 -23.96 7.36
CA GLY A 424 0.75 -23.36 6.16
C GLY A 424 1.42 -22.03 6.49
N LEU A 425 2.69 -21.85 6.14
CA LEU A 425 3.47 -20.68 6.56
C LEU A 425 3.74 -19.73 5.41
N GLY A 426 3.61 -18.44 5.67
CA GLY A 426 3.94 -17.39 4.72
C GLY A 426 4.37 -16.13 5.43
N PHE A 427 4.51 -15.05 4.68
CA PHE A 427 4.79 -13.73 5.24
C PHE A 427 3.98 -12.66 4.55
N ARG A 428 3.79 -11.54 5.25
CA ARG A 428 3.04 -10.42 4.72
C ARG A 428 3.44 -9.12 5.41
N PHE A 429 3.32 -8.03 4.66
CA PHE A 429 3.61 -6.70 5.15
C PHE A 429 2.37 -6.13 5.82
N PHE A 430 2.53 -5.68 7.05
CA PHE A 430 1.46 -5.01 7.81
C PHE A 430 2.01 -3.72 8.39
N ASN A 431 1.18 -2.68 8.40
CA ASN A 431 1.50 -1.51 9.19
C ASN A 431 1.27 -1.83 10.67
N THR A 432 2.33 -1.89 11.45
CA THR A 432 2.28 -2.47 12.81
C THR A 432 2.45 -1.45 13.92
N GLN A 433 2.61 -0.18 13.58
CA GLN A 433 2.81 0.85 14.57
C GLN A 433 1.55 1.03 15.43
N ALA A 434 1.66 0.75 16.73
CA ALA A 434 0.64 1.07 17.73
C ALA A 434 1.26 2.03 18.75
N ALA A 435 0.72 3.25 18.83
CA ALA A 435 1.13 4.23 19.80
C ALA A 435 0.16 4.16 20.98
N ASP A 436 0.68 3.85 22.17
CA ASP A 436 -0.06 3.93 23.42
C ASP A 436 0.09 5.34 24.03
N THR A 437 -0.15 6.35 23.20
CA THR A 437 0.03 7.76 23.56
C THR A 437 -1.19 8.59 23.17
N ARG A 438 -1.28 9.77 23.76
CA ARG A 438 -2.33 10.73 23.46
C ARG A 438 -1.81 11.80 22.49
N ILE A 439 -2.73 12.37 21.72
CA ILE A 439 -2.45 13.40 20.72
C ILE A 439 -1.80 14.64 21.34
N ASP A 440 -2.23 15.00 22.55
CA ASP A 440 -1.69 16.11 23.33
C ASP A 440 -0.25 15.87 23.78
N GLU A 441 0.17 14.62 23.95
CA GLU A 441 1.57 14.26 24.19
C GLU A 441 2.39 14.33 22.89
N ILE A 442 1.85 13.83 21.76
CA ILE A 442 2.51 13.93 20.44
C ILE A 442 2.81 15.39 20.08
N ALA A 443 1.87 16.30 20.34
CA ALA A 443 2.03 17.72 20.05
C ALA A 443 3.23 18.37 20.77
N LYS A 444 3.66 17.85 21.93
CA LYS A 444 4.80 18.40 22.70
C LYS A 444 6.16 18.15 22.03
N TYR A 445 6.23 17.13 21.17
CA TYR A 445 7.42 16.83 20.37
C TYR A 445 7.55 17.72 19.13
N SER A 446 6.55 18.59 18.88
CA SER A 446 6.63 19.58 17.80
C SER A 446 7.66 20.66 18.08
N GLU A 447 8.37 21.06 17.03
CA GLU A 447 9.24 22.22 17.07
C GLU A 447 8.43 23.48 16.81
N GLY A 448 8.55 24.44 17.71
CA GLY A 448 7.78 25.68 17.65
C GLY A 448 6.40 25.53 18.28
N ALA A 449 5.35 25.70 17.48
CA ALA A 449 3.96 25.59 17.92
C ALA A 449 3.62 24.18 18.41
N ASP A 450 2.92 24.09 19.55
CA ASP A 450 2.37 22.86 20.14
C ASP A 450 1.15 22.33 19.34
N CYS A 451 1.36 22.04 18.06
CA CYS A 451 0.36 21.57 17.11
C CYS A 451 0.68 20.14 16.65
N ILE A 452 -0.30 19.47 16.06
CA ILE A 452 -0.11 18.21 15.34
C ILE A 452 -0.27 18.44 13.84
N GLY A 453 0.43 17.64 13.04
CA GLY A 453 0.22 17.51 11.61
C GLY A 453 -0.51 16.21 11.30
N ILE A 454 -1.36 16.28 10.29
CA ILE A 454 -2.12 15.15 9.78
C ILE A 454 -1.87 15.09 8.28
N LEU A 455 -1.36 13.95 7.82
CA LEU A 455 -0.93 13.70 6.46
C LEU A 455 -1.86 12.69 5.81
N LYS A 456 -2.31 13.00 4.59
CA LYS A 456 -2.80 12.00 3.66
C LYS A 456 -2.01 12.07 2.36
N LEU A 457 -1.55 10.92 1.87
CA LEU A 457 -0.83 10.77 0.61
C LEU A 457 -1.57 9.76 -0.27
N ASP A 458 -1.54 9.98 -1.57
CA ASP A 458 -2.23 9.12 -2.55
C ASP A 458 -1.51 9.10 -3.89
N GLY A 459 -1.38 7.90 -4.48
CA GLY A 459 -0.77 7.69 -5.79
C GLY A 459 -1.56 8.33 -6.93
N ASP A 460 -0.86 9.09 -7.78
CA ASP A 460 -1.51 9.81 -8.87
C ASP A 460 -1.66 8.94 -10.11
N ASN A 461 -2.89 8.85 -10.63
CA ASN A 461 -3.22 8.19 -11.91
C ASN A 461 -2.98 6.66 -11.92
N MET A 462 -3.08 5.99 -10.76
CA MET A 462 -2.85 4.54 -10.68
C MET A 462 -3.71 3.74 -11.66
N GLY A 463 -5.00 4.04 -11.81
CA GLY A 463 -5.86 3.37 -12.81
C GLY A 463 -5.31 3.48 -14.23
N GLU A 464 -4.86 4.66 -14.66
CA GLU A 464 -4.29 4.87 -15.99
C GLU A 464 -2.95 4.13 -16.19
N ILE A 465 -2.13 4.09 -15.13
CA ILE A 465 -0.88 3.33 -15.09
C ILE A 465 -1.15 1.84 -15.31
N PHE A 466 -2.12 1.26 -14.60
CA PHE A 466 -2.48 -0.15 -14.70
C PHE A 466 -3.18 -0.51 -16.01
N SER A 467 -4.00 0.37 -16.59
CA SER A 467 -4.74 0.05 -17.82
C SER A 467 -3.89 0.26 -19.09
N HIS A 468 -3.22 1.42 -19.23
CA HIS A 468 -2.60 1.79 -20.52
C HIS A 468 -1.11 2.12 -20.43
N GLY A 469 -0.59 2.39 -19.24
CA GLY A 469 0.77 2.90 -19.04
C GLY A 469 1.88 2.05 -19.67
N ILE A 470 1.86 0.73 -19.43
CA ILE A 470 2.88 -0.19 -19.98
C ILE A 470 2.78 -0.27 -21.51
N ASN A 471 1.57 -0.40 -22.03
CA ASN A 471 1.33 -0.48 -23.47
C ASN A 471 1.82 0.77 -24.22
N ASN A 472 1.57 1.95 -23.66
CA ASN A 472 1.98 3.22 -24.25
C ASN A 472 3.51 3.34 -24.35
N TRP A 473 4.24 2.92 -23.30
CA TRP A 473 5.69 2.99 -23.27
C TRP A 473 6.34 2.13 -24.35
N TRP A 474 5.83 0.90 -24.53
CA TRP A 474 6.33 -0.06 -25.51
C TRP A 474 5.93 0.28 -26.96
N ARG A 475 4.74 0.86 -27.17
CA ARG A 475 4.32 1.37 -28.50
C ARG A 475 5.28 2.44 -29.03
N LYS A 476 5.74 3.35 -28.17
CA LYS A 476 6.75 4.36 -28.54
C LYS A 476 8.09 3.75 -29.00
N ARG A 477 8.33 2.48 -28.68
CA ARG A 477 9.52 1.70 -29.06
C ARG A 477 9.23 0.66 -30.15
N GLY A 478 8.11 0.81 -30.86
CA GLY A 478 7.76 -0.02 -32.03
C GLY A 478 7.01 -1.31 -31.72
N VAL A 479 6.65 -1.58 -30.46
CA VAL A 479 5.89 -2.77 -30.08
C VAL A 479 4.39 -2.46 -30.09
N ASN A 480 3.72 -2.80 -31.19
CA ASN A 480 2.29 -2.56 -31.41
C ASN A 480 1.40 -3.76 -31.01
N LYS A 481 1.61 -4.28 -29.78
CA LYS A 481 0.83 -5.39 -29.21
C LYS A 481 0.28 -4.99 -27.85
N ASP A 482 -0.85 -5.60 -27.44
CA ASP A 482 -1.27 -5.52 -26.04
C ASP A 482 -0.35 -6.40 -25.20
N LEU A 483 0.37 -5.75 -24.31
CA LEU A 483 1.41 -6.31 -23.47
C LEU A 483 0.92 -6.50 -22.04
N MET A 484 -0.23 -5.95 -21.65
CA MET A 484 -0.75 -6.12 -20.30
C MET A 484 -1.30 -7.54 -20.10
N CYS A 485 -0.60 -8.35 -19.32
CA CYS A 485 -1.01 -9.69 -18.92
C CYS A 485 -1.22 -9.78 -17.39
N PRO A 486 -1.84 -10.86 -16.88
CA PRO A 486 -2.02 -11.04 -15.45
C PRO A 486 -0.71 -10.94 -14.65
N ALA A 487 0.43 -11.44 -15.18
CA ALA A 487 1.70 -11.44 -14.45
C ALA A 487 2.35 -10.06 -14.36
N ARG A 488 2.22 -9.21 -15.40
CA ARG A 488 2.62 -7.80 -15.31
C ARG A 488 1.76 -7.05 -14.30
N TYR A 489 0.44 -7.24 -14.34
CA TYR A 489 -0.46 -6.63 -13.36
C TYR A 489 -0.08 -7.02 -11.92
N ALA A 490 0.12 -8.31 -11.66
CA ALA A 490 0.51 -8.80 -10.34
C ALA A 490 1.90 -8.29 -9.91
N THR A 491 2.89 -8.31 -10.81
CA THR A 491 4.25 -7.78 -10.53
C THR A 491 4.17 -6.30 -10.16
N LEU A 492 3.44 -5.48 -10.93
CA LEU A 492 3.28 -4.06 -10.66
C LEU A 492 2.57 -3.83 -9.32
N SER A 493 1.47 -4.55 -9.06
CA SER A 493 0.74 -4.47 -7.79
C SER A 493 1.62 -4.82 -6.59
N SER A 494 2.40 -5.89 -6.69
CA SER A 494 3.32 -6.33 -5.63
C SER A 494 4.45 -5.32 -5.38
N LEU A 495 4.95 -4.63 -6.42
CA LEU A 495 5.95 -3.57 -6.28
C LEU A 495 5.38 -2.32 -5.58
N ILE A 496 4.14 -1.94 -5.89
CA ILE A 496 3.45 -0.83 -5.21
C ILE A 496 3.17 -1.20 -3.74
N GLU A 497 2.70 -2.42 -3.48
CA GLU A 497 2.50 -2.94 -2.13
C GLU A 497 3.81 -2.96 -1.33
N LEU A 498 4.93 -3.32 -1.95
CA LEU A 498 6.25 -3.27 -1.30
C LEU A 498 6.63 -1.84 -0.90
N PHE A 499 6.32 -0.83 -1.73
CA PHE A 499 6.59 0.56 -1.39
C PHE A 499 5.74 1.03 -0.20
N TYR A 500 4.41 0.94 -0.29
CA TYR A 500 3.51 1.48 0.74
C TYR A 500 3.42 0.60 2.00
N GLY A 501 3.52 -0.72 1.84
CA GLY A 501 3.43 -1.68 2.93
C GLY A 501 4.73 -1.83 3.72
N TYR A 502 5.89 -1.63 3.09
CA TYR A 502 7.19 -1.81 3.75
C TYR A 502 8.07 -0.55 3.73
N ILE A 503 8.36 0.03 2.56
CA ILE A 503 9.31 1.16 2.48
C ILE A 503 8.79 2.37 3.27
N VAL A 504 7.53 2.74 3.08
CA VAL A 504 6.87 3.83 3.82
C VAL A 504 6.86 3.55 5.32
N GLU A 505 6.54 2.33 5.74
CA GLU A 505 6.56 1.94 7.15
C GLU A 505 7.96 2.10 7.76
N ILE A 506 9.02 1.67 7.06
CA ILE A 506 10.40 1.83 7.51
C ILE A 506 10.79 3.32 7.60
N ILE A 507 10.38 4.15 6.63
CA ILE A 507 10.60 5.59 6.67
C ILE A 507 9.93 6.21 7.91
N CYS A 508 8.70 5.81 8.23
CA CYS A 508 7.95 6.34 9.36
C CYS A 508 8.47 5.83 10.72
N LEU A 509 8.77 4.53 10.85
CA LEU A 509 9.21 3.89 12.09
C LEU A 509 10.59 4.34 12.53
N LYS A 510 11.52 4.43 11.59
CA LYS A 510 12.92 4.64 11.95
C LYS A 510 13.26 6.04 12.41
N GLY A 511 12.35 7.00 12.24
CA GLY A 511 12.50 8.38 12.70
C GLY A 511 13.63 9.16 12.05
N LYS A 512 14.63 8.51 11.48
CA LYS A 512 15.67 9.12 10.67
C LYS A 512 15.14 9.38 9.27
N PHE A 513 14.07 10.17 9.16
CA PHE A 513 13.81 10.88 7.91
C PHE A 513 14.94 11.91 7.80
N PHE A 514 15.99 11.48 7.11
CA PHE A 514 17.09 12.34 6.72
C PHE A 514 16.58 13.31 5.68
N THR A 515 16.48 14.56 6.08
CA THR A 515 16.58 15.65 5.11
C THR A 515 18.07 15.90 4.93
N LYS A 516 18.52 16.48 3.80
CA LYS A 516 19.95 16.78 3.57
C LYS A 516 20.58 17.65 4.69
N LYS A 517 19.78 18.22 5.59
CA LYS A 517 20.18 19.17 6.64
C LYS A 517 19.89 18.72 8.08
N LYS A 518 19.02 17.74 8.32
CA LYS A 518 18.58 17.35 9.68
C LYS A 518 18.14 15.89 9.76
N ALA A 519 18.57 15.20 10.81
CA ALA A 519 18.08 13.88 11.21
C ALA A 519 17.22 14.03 12.47
N PHE A 520 16.06 13.38 12.50
CA PHE A 520 15.29 13.22 13.74
C PHE A 520 15.70 11.89 14.39
N GLU A 521 16.04 11.92 15.68
CA GLU A 521 16.51 10.74 16.41
C GLU A 521 15.33 9.87 16.92
N GLU A 522 14.18 10.50 17.16
CA GLU A 522 12.93 9.84 17.58
C GLU A 522 11.78 10.20 16.61
N SER A 523 11.02 9.19 16.17
CA SER A 523 9.81 9.39 15.37
C SER A 523 8.61 9.61 16.29
N GLY A 524 8.03 10.82 16.23
CA GLY A 524 6.71 11.09 16.80
C GLY A 524 5.57 10.76 15.82
N ILE A 525 5.90 10.14 14.69
CA ILE A 525 4.98 9.88 13.59
C ILE A 525 4.21 8.61 13.91
N TYR A 526 2.91 8.65 13.72
CA TYR A 526 2.00 7.54 13.91
C TYR A 526 1.26 7.23 12.62
N VAL A 527 1.53 6.07 12.04
CA VAL A 527 0.83 5.62 10.84
C VAL A 527 -0.47 4.92 11.21
N ILE A 528 -1.59 5.54 10.85
CA ILE A 528 -2.92 4.96 11.07
C ILE A 528 -3.18 3.91 9.99
N TYR A 529 -2.94 4.25 8.73
CA TYR A 529 -3.17 3.38 7.58
C TYR A 529 -2.07 3.60 6.52
N SER A 530 -1.55 2.52 5.95
CA SER A 530 -0.67 2.57 4.77
C SER A 530 -0.88 1.29 3.99
N GLY A 531 -1.35 1.39 2.75
CA GLY A 531 -1.64 0.22 1.94
C GLY A 531 -2.15 0.57 0.56
N GLY A 532 -1.74 -0.23 -0.43
CA GLY A 532 -2.03 0.06 -1.83
C GLY A 532 -1.21 1.25 -2.27
N ASP A 533 -1.88 2.35 -2.56
CA ASP A 533 -1.31 3.64 -2.95
C ASP A 533 -1.66 4.79 -1.98
N ASP A 534 -2.25 4.48 -0.82
CA ASP A 534 -2.75 5.45 0.16
C ASP A 534 -2.00 5.33 1.50
N LEU A 535 -1.71 6.48 2.12
CA LEU A 535 -1.12 6.61 3.45
C LEU A 535 -1.85 7.69 4.25
N PHE A 536 -2.13 7.39 5.52
CA PHE A 536 -2.62 8.33 6.51
C PHE A 536 -1.77 8.27 7.80
N ALA A 537 -1.20 9.41 8.18
CA ALA A 537 -0.31 9.52 9.34
C ALA A 537 -0.59 10.78 10.17
N VAL A 538 -0.30 10.71 11.47
CA VAL A 538 -0.44 11.80 12.43
C VAL A 538 0.86 11.95 13.21
N GLY A 539 1.31 13.15 13.50
CA GLY A 539 2.55 13.35 14.25
C GLY A 539 2.82 14.82 14.56
N PRO A 540 4.03 15.14 15.05
CA PRO A 540 4.48 16.52 15.16
C PRO A 540 4.39 17.22 13.81
N TRP A 541 3.81 18.42 13.77
CA TRP A 541 3.44 19.06 12.50
C TRP A 541 4.66 19.33 11.59
N ASN A 542 5.78 19.70 12.18
CA ASN A 542 7.04 19.95 11.48
C ASN A 542 7.61 18.65 10.88
N GLN A 543 7.55 17.54 11.61
CA GLN A 543 7.99 16.22 11.12
C GLN A 543 7.08 15.72 10.00
N ILE A 544 5.77 15.95 10.09
CA ILE A 544 4.80 15.52 9.07
C ILE A 544 5.05 16.18 7.71
N ILE A 545 5.40 17.47 7.69
CA ILE A 545 5.73 18.16 6.43
C ILE A 545 7.00 17.57 5.82
N ASP A 546 8.03 17.34 6.64
CA ASP A 546 9.29 16.73 6.20
C ASP A 546 9.10 15.28 5.74
N LEU A 547 8.24 14.52 6.41
CA LEU A 547 7.87 13.16 6.01
C LEU A 547 7.24 13.15 4.61
N ALA A 548 6.27 14.03 4.33
CA ALA A 548 5.60 14.07 3.03
C ALA A 548 6.59 14.32 1.88
N ILE A 549 7.51 15.27 2.07
CA ILE A 549 8.59 15.55 1.12
C ILE A 549 9.47 14.31 0.96
N LYS A 550 9.87 13.68 2.08
CA LYS A 550 10.75 12.51 2.06
C LYS A 550 10.13 11.31 1.33
N ILE A 551 8.86 11.02 1.59
CA ILE A 551 8.15 9.92 0.92
C ILE A 551 8.08 10.16 -0.58
N ARG A 552 7.80 11.40 -1.02
CA ARG A 552 7.80 11.74 -2.44
C ARG A 552 9.19 11.59 -3.08
N GLU A 553 10.26 12.03 -2.41
CA GLU A 553 11.64 11.80 -2.90
C GLU A 553 11.94 10.29 -3.04
N GLU A 554 11.60 9.50 -2.02
CA GLU A 554 11.81 8.06 -2.02
C GLU A 554 10.96 7.34 -3.08
N TYR A 555 9.76 7.83 -3.37
CA TYR A 555 8.91 7.27 -4.44
C TYR A 555 9.48 7.52 -5.83
N GLU A 556 10.03 8.71 -6.09
CA GLU A 556 10.73 9.00 -7.35
C GLU A 556 12.00 8.15 -7.48
N GLU A 557 12.74 7.96 -6.40
CA GLU A 557 13.92 7.10 -6.39
C GLU A 557 13.58 5.61 -6.58
N PHE A 558 12.44 5.15 -6.06
CA PHE A 558 11.99 3.77 -6.18
C PHE A 558 11.38 3.46 -7.55
N THR A 559 10.68 4.43 -8.15
CA THR A 559 10.03 4.24 -9.46
C THR A 559 10.97 4.59 -10.62
N GLN A 560 11.91 5.52 -10.41
CA GLN A 560 12.80 6.07 -11.44
C GLN A 560 12.05 6.51 -12.71
N ASN A 561 10.81 6.99 -12.54
CA ASN A 561 9.92 7.28 -13.66
C ASN A 561 8.98 8.47 -13.34
N PRO A 562 9.03 9.57 -14.11
CA PRO A 562 8.21 10.76 -13.87
C PRO A 562 6.69 10.52 -14.05
N ASN A 563 6.29 9.38 -14.62
CA ASN A 563 4.91 8.99 -14.75
C ASN A 563 4.28 8.52 -13.43
N PHE A 564 5.11 8.15 -12.45
CA PHE A 564 4.69 7.85 -11.10
C PHE A 564 4.88 9.09 -10.21
N THR A 565 3.77 9.60 -9.69
CA THR A 565 3.74 10.81 -8.85
C THR A 565 2.79 10.55 -7.68
N ILE A 566 2.95 11.32 -6.60
CA ILE A 566 2.09 11.25 -5.42
C ILE A 566 1.58 12.65 -5.17
N SER A 567 0.34 12.76 -4.68
CA SER A 567 -0.20 14.00 -4.14
C SER A 567 -0.47 13.90 -2.64
N ALA A 568 -0.42 15.04 -1.94
CA ALA A 568 -0.52 15.12 -0.50
C ALA A 568 -1.51 16.20 -0.02
N GLY A 569 -2.22 15.90 1.07
CA GLY A 569 -2.91 16.87 1.90
C GLY A 569 -2.27 16.91 3.28
N ILE A 570 -1.95 18.11 3.77
CA ILE A 570 -1.48 18.32 5.15
C ILE A 570 -2.38 19.33 5.84
N TYR A 571 -2.94 18.91 6.98
CA TYR A 571 -3.62 19.79 7.90
C TYR A 571 -2.85 19.89 9.22
N VAL A 572 -2.62 21.12 9.67
CA VAL A 572 -1.99 21.41 10.96
C VAL A 572 -3.05 21.95 11.90
N CYS A 573 -3.24 21.29 13.04
CA CYS A 573 -4.28 21.63 14.00
C CYS A 573 -3.78 21.63 15.45
N GLU A 574 -4.55 22.30 16.30
CA GLU A 574 -4.28 22.34 17.74
C GLU A 574 -4.62 21.00 18.41
N LYS A 575 -3.91 20.68 19.50
CA LYS A 575 -4.00 19.39 20.21
C LYS A 575 -5.39 18.98 20.72
N LYS A 576 -6.34 19.90 20.83
CA LYS A 576 -7.72 19.62 21.28
C LYS A 576 -8.73 19.47 20.14
N PHE A 577 -8.31 19.69 18.89
CA PHE A 577 -9.22 19.64 17.76
C PHE A 577 -9.61 18.18 17.43
N PRO A 578 -10.88 17.89 17.13
CA PRO A 578 -11.31 16.51 16.89
C PRO A 578 -10.62 15.85 15.68
N ILE A 579 -10.05 14.66 15.85
CA ILE A 579 -9.34 13.95 14.77
C ILE A 579 -10.24 13.69 13.57
N TYR A 580 -11.49 13.26 13.78
CA TYR A 580 -12.38 12.92 12.67
C TYR A 580 -12.59 14.11 11.71
N LYS A 581 -12.72 15.33 12.26
CA LYS A 581 -12.81 16.55 11.46
C LYS A 581 -11.50 16.84 10.76
N SER A 582 -10.37 16.70 11.45
CA SER A 582 -9.07 16.88 10.81
C SER A 582 -8.84 15.90 9.68
N PHE A 583 -9.27 14.64 9.83
CA PHE A 583 -9.18 13.62 8.79
C PHE A 583 -9.92 14.08 7.53
N GLN A 584 -11.17 14.52 7.67
CA GLN A 584 -11.97 15.02 6.55
C GLN A 584 -11.31 16.25 5.90
N ILE A 585 -10.86 17.22 6.69
CA ILE A 585 -10.18 18.42 6.18
C ILE A 585 -8.90 18.04 5.41
N THR A 586 -8.13 17.07 5.89
CA THR A 586 -6.92 16.58 5.20
C THR A 586 -7.27 15.88 3.89
N VAL A 587 -8.34 15.08 3.85
CA VAL A 587 -8.84 14.44 2.62
C VAL A 587 -9.25 15.50 1.60
N ASP A 588 -10.05 16.47 2.01
CA ASP A 588 -10.50 17.57 1.13
C ASP A 588 -9.29 18.38 0.63
N ALA A 589 -8.29 18.63 1.49
CA ALA A 589 -7.07 19.33 1.13
C ALA A 589 -6.24 18.57 0.08
N LEU A 590 -6.18 17.24 0.15
CA LEU A 590 -5.53 16.40 -0.86
C LEU A 590 -6.26 16.51 -2.21
N GLU A 591 -7.59 16.37 -2.20
CA GLU A 591 -8.38 16.42 -3.43
C GLU A 591 -8.33 17.81 -4.08
N ASP A 592 -8.38 18.88 -3.28
CA ASP A 592 -8.15 20.26 -3.73
C ASP A 592 -6.78 20.45 -4.43
N ALA A 593 -5.73 19.83 -3.89
CA ALA A 593 -4.40 19.88 -4.48
C ALA A 593 -4.35 19.14 -5.82
N LYS A 594 -4.92 17.94 -5.89
CA LYS A 594 -5.02 17.16 -7.12
C LYS A 594 -5.83 17.89 -8.18
N GLU A 595 -6.96 18.49 -7.80
CA GLU A 595 -7.84 19.22 -8.72
C GLU A 595 -7.15 20.45 -9.30
N ARG A 596 -6.46 21.25 -8.47
CA ARG A 596 -5.72 22.43 -8.95
C ARG A 596 -4.68 22.09 -10.04
N PHE A 597 -4.07 20.92 -9.97
CA PHE A 597 -3.00 20.50 -10.88
C PHE A 597 -3.41 19.32 -11.77
N ARG A 598 -4.70 19.03 -11.91
CA ARG A 598 -5.24 17.89 -12.67
C ARG A 598 -4.68 17.84 -14.10
N ASP A 599 -4.80 18.97 -14.82
CA ASP A 599 -4.39 19.08 -16.23
C ASP A 599 -2.88 19.15 -16.44
N THR A 600 -2.12 19.24 -15.35
CA THR A 600 -0.66 19.39 -15.39
C THR A 600 0.04 18.25 -14.67
N GLY A 601 -0.65 17.11 -14.50
CA GLY A 601 -0.08 15.85 -14.03
C GLY A 601 -0.08 15.64 -12.51
N LYS A 602 -0.81 16.46 -11.74
CA LYS A 602 -0.90 16.39 -10.27
C LYS A 602 0.44 16.65 -9.56
N ASP A 603 1.06 15.70 -8.86
CA ASP A 603 2.33 15.90 -8.12
C ASP A 603 2.27 17.13 -7.18
N ALA A 604 1.23 17.16 -6.35
CA ALA A 604 0.81 18.35 -5.64
C ALA A 604 0.74 18.13 -4.13
N ILE A 605 0.91 19.21 -3.38
CA ILE A 605 0.77 19.22 -1.92
C ILE A 605 -0.07 20.43 -1.51
N SER A 606 -1.12 20.17 -0.72
CA SER A 606 -1.82 21.21 0.03
C SER A 606 -1.18 21.36 1.40
N LEU A 607 -0.67 22.55 1.69
CA LEU A 607 0.00 22.88 2.94
C LEU A 607 -0.42 24.28 3.38
N PHE A 608 -0.89 24.42 4.62
CA PHE A 608 -1.38 25.69 5.17
C PHE A 608 -2.46 26.36 4.31
N ASN A 609 -3.37 25.56 3.74
CA ASN A 609 -4.44 25.96 2.80
C ASN A 609 -3.95 26.46 1.43
N GLU A 610 -2.64 26.46 1.18
CA GLU A 610 -2.06 26.77 -0.11
C GLU A 610 -1.79 25.48 -0.88
N LYS A 611 -2.14 25.47 -2.17
CA LYS A 611 -1.95 24.31 -3.05
C LYS A 611 -0.74 24.56 -3.95
N ILE A 612 0.32 23.79 -3.78
CA ILE A 612 1.59 23.96 -4.51
C ILE A 612 2.06 22.62 -5.07
N ARG A 613 3.09 22.62 -5.93
CA ARG A 613 3.78 21.40 -6.36
C ARG A 613 4.79 20.96 -5.31
N PHE A 614 5.12 19.67 -5.27
CA PHE A 614 6.17 19.16 -4.37
C PHE A 614 7.52 19.88 -4.56
N LYS A 615 7.93 20.14 -5.82
CA LYS A 615 9.13 20.94 -6.11
C LYS A 615 9.11 22.34 -5.51
N ASP A 616 7.92 22.93 -5.39
CA ASP A 616 7.75 24.28 -4.87
C ASP A 616 7.66 24.26 -3.33
N ALA A 617 7.27 23.13 -2.72
CA ALA A 617 7.39 22.91 -1.28
C ALA A 617 8.85 22.87 -0.82
N LEU A 618 9.76 22.29 -1.62
CA LEU A 618 11.21 22.37 -1.37
C LEU A 618 11.71 23.82 -1.38
N LYS A 619 11.28 24.64 -2.34
CA LYS A 619 11.61 26.07 -2.36
C LYS A 619 11.02 26.80 -1.15
N ALA A 620 9.80 26.46 -0.75
CA ALA A 620 9.16 27.06 0.41
C ALA A 620 9.95 26.75 1.69
N ARG A 621 10.47 25.51 1.82
CA ARG A 621 11.35 25.11 2.92
C ARG A 621 12.64 25.96 2.96
N GLU A 622 13.30 26.15 1.82
CA GLU A 622 14.51 26.98 1.74
C GLU A 622 14.24 28.44 2.13
N LEU A 623 13.13 29.00 1.67
CA LEU A 623 12.73 30.36 1.99
C LEU A 623 12.36 30.50 3.47
N LYS A 624 11.69 29.51 4.04
CA LYS A 624 11.36 29.43 5.47
C LYS A 624 12.61 29.45 6.34
N GLU A 625 13.70 28.76 5.96
CA GLU A 625 14.96 28.81 6.71
C GLU A 625 15.54 30.24 6.76
N LYS A 626 15.46 30.99 5.64
CA LYS A 626 15.88 32.40 5.61
C LYS A 626 15.02 33.28 6.51
N PHE A 627 13.70 33.04 6.55
CA PHE A 627 12.80 33.69 7.51
C PHE A 627 13.18 33.36 8.95
N ALA A 628 13.34 32.08 9.30
CA ALA A 628 13.69 31.65 10.65
C ALA A 628 15.01 32.26 11.13
N TYR A 629 16.03 32.28 10.26
CA TYR A 629 17.31 32.95 10.52
C TYR A 629 17.14 34.45 10.77
N SER A 630 16.35 35.12 9.93
CA SER A 630 16.08 36.56 10.06
C SER A 630 15.31 36.90 11.35
N ILE A 631 14.36 36.06 11.75
CA ILE A 631 13.56 36.25 12.97
C ILE A 631 14.40 36.16 14.24
N ASN A 632 15.41 35.27 14.27
CA ASN A 632 16.31 35.15 15.43
C ASN A 632 17.10 36.44 15.71
N ARG A 633 17.28 37.31 14.70
CA ARG A 633 17.98 38.59 14.81
C ARG A 633 17.03 39.78 14.86
N ALA A 634 15.92 39.69 14.14
CA ALA A 634 14.84 40.65 14.15
C ALA A 634 13.76 40.26 15.19
N SER A 635 12.50 40.48 14.83
CA SER A 635 11.33 40.12 15.64
C SER A 635 10.33 39.36 14.77
N ARG A 636 9.56 38.44 15.37
CA ARG A 636 8.44 37.74 14.71
C ARG A 636 7.40 38.72 14.11
N SER A 637 7.32 39.95 14.64
CA SER A 637 6.52 41.04 14.06
C SER A 637 6.79 41.29 12.57
N LEU A 638 8.01 41.00 12.07
CA LEU A 638 8.36 41.09 10.66
C LEU A 638 7.42 40.23 9.79
N LEU A 639 7.15 38.99 10.21
CA LEU A 639 6.30 38.07 9.46
C LEU A 639 4.88 38.64 9.31
N PHE A 640 4.30 39.11 10.41
CA PHE A 640 2.95 39.68 10.42
C PHE A 640 2.90 41.00 9.62
N ALA A 641 3.91 41.85 9.75
CA ALA A 641 3.98 43.11 9.00
C ALA A 641 4.04 42.86 7.48
N VAL A 642 4.87 41.90 7.04
CA VAL A 642 4.97 41.53 5.63
C VAL A 642 3.68 40.87 5.13
N ALA A 643 3.12 39.92 5.87
CA ALA A 643 1.85 39.27 5.50
C ALA A 643 0.71 40.27 5.36
N ASN A 644 0.56 41.19 6.32
CA ASN A 644 -0.46 42.24 6.29
C ASN A 644 -0.27 43.18 5.09
N ALA A 645 0.97 43.57 4.79
CA ALA A 645 1.27 44.41 3.62
C ALA A 645 0.89 43.72 2.30
N LEU A 646 1.04 42.39 2.22
CA LEU A 646 0.72 41.59 1.03
C LEU A 646 -0.76 41.21 0.90
N ASN A 647 -1.55 41.29 1.98
CA ASN A 647 -2.99 41.02 1.99
C ASN A 647 -3.86 42.26 1.71
N GLY A 648 -3.29 43.46 1.62
CA GLY A 648 -4.03 44.69 1.34
C GLY A 648 -4.63 44.79 -0.07
N SER A 649 -5.37 45.87 -0.35
CA SER A 649 -6.00 46.09 -1.67
C SER A 649 -5.05 46.77 -2.66
N GLY A 650 -5.00 46.27 -3.90
CA GLY A 650 -4.31 46.91 -5.04
C GLY A 650 -2.83 46.53 -5.18
N LYS A 651 -2.41 46.11 -6.38
CA LYS A 651 -1.06 45.57 -6.66
C LYS A 651 0.07 46.52 -6.26
N TYR A 652 0.00 47.78 -6.70
CA TYR A 652 1.05 48.77 -6.44
C TYR A 652 1.15 49.15 -4.96
N ARG A 653 0.01 49.34 -4.29
CA ARG A 653 -0.04 49.67 -2.86
C ARG A 653 0.57 48.56 -2.02
N ARG A 654 0.21 47.30 -2.28
CA ARG A 654 0.80 46.14 -1.60
C ARG A 654 2.31 46.06 -1.78
N ARG A 655 2.81 46.24 -3.02
CA ARG A 655 4.24 46.18 -3.31
C ARG A 655 5.00 47.28 -2.56
N TRP A 656 4.51 48.51 -2.63
CA TRP A 656 5.12 49.64 -1.94
C TRP A 656 5.11 49.44 -0.41
N ALA A 657 3.98 49.02 0.16
CA ALA A 657 3.86 48.75 1.59
C ALA A 657 4.82 47.64 2.05
N ALA A 658 4.90 46.53 1.30
CA ALA A 658 5.81 45.43 1.64
C ALA A 658 7.28 45.87 1.56
N LYS A 659 7.67 46.57 0.49
CA LYS A 659 9.02 47.14 0.33
C LYS A 659 9.37 48.12 1.44
N TYR A 660 8.43 48.98 1.83
CA TYR A 660 8.60 49.91 2.94
C TYR A 660 8.83 49.17 4.27
N VAL A 661 8.02 48.16 4.58
CA VAL A 661 8.20 47.31 5.76
C VAL A 661 9.60 46.69 5.76
N VAL A 662 10.01 46.07 4.64
CA VAL A 662 11.33 45.43 4.52
C VAL A 662 12.45 46.44 4.73
N ALA A 663 12.39 47.63 4.12
CA ALA A 663 13.40 48.68 4.28
C ALA A 663 13.53 49.13 5.75
N ARG A 664 12.42 49.30 6.47
CA ARG A 664 12.43 49.70 7.89
C ARG A 664 13.03 48.63 8.80
N TYR A 665 12.77 47.36 8.53
CA TYR A 665 13.40 46.27 9.27
C TYR A 665 14.87 46.10 8.88
N GLN A 666 15.24 46.33 7.60
CA GLN A 666 16.61 46.31 7.12
C GLN A 666 17.45 47.37 7.82
N GLU A 667 16.96 48.60 7.93
CA GLU A 667 17.62 49.70 8.65
C GLU A 667 17.88 49.34 10.13
N ARG A 668 16.96 48.60 10.75
CA ARG A 668 17.01 48.28 12.18
C ARG A 668 17.84 47.04 12.52
N TYR A 669 17.80 46.02 11.66
CA TYR A 669 18.33 44.69 11.97
C TYR A 669 19.36 44.16 10.95
N GLY A 670 19.49 44.78 9.78
CA GLY A 670 20.39 44.34 8.71
C GLY A 670 19.97 43.04 7.99
N GLU A 671 20.71 42.66 6.94
CA GLU A 671 20.66 41.34 6.26
C GLU A 671 19.29 40.84 5.69
N LEU A 672 18.37 41.74 5.31
CA LEU A 672 17.07 41.44 4.69
C LEU A 672 17.00 41.71 3.17
N GLU A 673 18.13 41.93 2.48
CA GLU A 673 18.15 42.11 1.02
C GLU A 673 17.52 40.93 0.26
N TRP A 674 17.65 39.72 0.80
CA TRP A 674 17.02 38.55 0.21
C TRP A 674 15.49 38.65 0.24
N LEU A 675 14.92 39.25 1.29
CA LEU A 675 13.49 39.41 1.45
C LEU A 675 12.98 40.48 0.48
N ASP A 676 13.76 41.54 0.28
CA ASP A 676 13.49 42.54 -0.75
C ASP A 676 13.38 41.90 -2.15
N ARG A 677 14.33 41.03 -2.51
CA ARG A 677 14.30 40.25 -3.77
C ARG A 677 13.11 39.30 -3.83
N ALA A 678 12.77 38.62 -2.73
CA ALA A 678 11.62 37.73 -2.66
C ALA A 678 10.29 38.47 -2.84
N ILE A 679 10.17 39.71 -2.32
CA ILE A 679 9.01 40.56 -2.58
C ILE A 679 8.91 40.91 -4.07
N ASP A 680 10.02 41.18 -4.75
CA ASP A 680 9.96 41.41 -6.21
C ASP A 680 9.53 40.16 -6.98
N GLU A 681 10.03 38.99 -6.60
CA GLU A 681 9.61 37.72 -7.19
C GLU A 681 8.11 37.46 -6.96
N PHE A 682 7.60 37.75 -5.76
CA PHE A 682 6.18 37.68 -5.44
C PHE A 682 5.33 38.46 -6.45
N PHE A 683 5.70 39.70 -6.79
CA PHE A 683 4.91 40.48 -7.76
C PHE A 683 5.16 40.11 -9.23
N ARG A 684 6.18 39.28 -9.53
CA ARG A 684 6.52 38.79 -10.87
C ARG A 684 5.86 37.45 -11.19
N SER A 685 5.79 36.53 -10.23
CA SER A 685 5.34 35.15 -10.43
C SER A 685 4.12 34.82 -9.59
N LYS A 686 2.98 34.55 -10.26
CA LYS A 686 1.75 34.12 -9.58
C LYS A 686 1.95 32.81 -8.79
N ASN A 687 2.78 31.90 -9.30
CA ASN A 687 3.07 30.62 -8.63
C ASN A 687 3.86 30.84 -7.33
N PHE A 688 4.70 31.87 -7.28
CA PHE A 688 5.48 32.19 -6.09
C PHE A 688 4.63 32.75 -4.94
N HIS A 689 3.41 33.24 -5.20
CA HIS A 689 2.53 33.71 -4.13
C HIS A 689 2.28 32.63 -3.07
N SER A 690 1.82 31.46 -3.51
CA SER A 690 1.53 30.33 -2.62
C SER A 690 2.79 29.84 -1.93
N VAL A 691 3.93 29.75 -2.65
CA VAL A 691 5.24 29.40 -2.07
C VAL A 691 5.63 30.35 -0.95
N PHE A 692 5.50 31.66 -1.19
CA PHE A 692 5.86 32.69 -0.22
C PHE A 692 4.98 32.61 1.04
N PHE A 693 3.66 32.47 0.89
CA PHE A 693 2.75 32.36 2.02
C PHE A 693 2.95 31.07 2.83
N VAL A 694 3.19 29.94 2.17
CA VAL A 694 3.59 28.68 2.83
C VAL A 694 4.86 28.91 3.64
N SER A 695 5.87 29.53 3.06
CA SER A 695 7.15 29.80 3.73
C SER A 695 6.99 30.67 4.97
N LEU A 696 6.16 31.72 4.86
CA LEU A 696 5.88 32.66 5.94
C LEU A 696 5.15 31.96 7.09
N ARG A 697 4.08 31.20 6.80
CA ARG A 697 3.31 30.47 7.80
C ARG A 697 4.13 29.36 8.46
N TRP A 698 4.97 28.67 7.68
CA TRP A 698 5.89 27.67 8.21
C TRP A 698 6.87 28.28 9.21
N ALA A 699 7.51 29.40 8.85
CA ALA A 699 8.43 30.10 9.74
C ALA A 699 7.73 30.65 10.99
N GLU A 700 6.48 31.11 10.85
CA GLU A 700 5.67 31.58 11.97
C GLU A 700 5.44 30.50 13.02
N LEU A 701 5.07 29.29 12.58
CA LEU A 701 4.80 28.15 13.46
C LEU A 701 6.08 27.62 14.10
N GLU A 702 7.16 27.47 13.33
CA GLU A 702 8.42 26.95 13.86
C GLU A 702 9.09 27.89 14.88
N THR A 703 9.00 29.20 14.67
CA THR A 703 9.61 30.19 15.58
C THR A 703 8.73 30.54 16.78
N ARG A 704 7.57 29.90 16.92
CA ARG A 704 6.67 30.11 18.05
C ARG A 704 7.29 29.51 19.31
N ARG A 705 7.50 30.34 20.34
CA ARG A 705 7.88 29.87 21.67
C ARG A 705 6.61 29.70 22.47
N GLU A 706 6.23 28.46 22.76
CA GLU A 706 5.18 28.17 23.74
C GLU A 706 5.77 28.38 25.15
N VAL A 707 4.99 29.00 26.04
CA VAL A 707 5.35 29.05 27.46
C VAL A 707 5.06 27.66 28.02
N ARG A 708 6.11 26.85 28.19
CA ARG A 708 6.01 25.48 28.70
C ARG A 708 5.92 25.44 30.21
#